data_AF-A0A3C1F9K3-F1
#
_entry.id   AF-A0A3C1F9K3-F1
#
_cell.length_a   1.000
_cell.length_b   1.000
_cell.length_c   1.000
_cell.angle_alpha   90.00
_cell.angle_beta   90.00
_cell.angle_gamma   90.00
#
_symmetry.space_group_name_H-M   'P 1'
#
loop_
_entity.id
_entity.type
_entity.pdbx_description
1 polymer ?
#
loop_
_entity_poly.entity_id
_entity_poly.type
_entity_poly.pdbx_seq_one_letter_code
_entity_poly.pdbx_strand_id
1 'polypeptide(L)'
;MRLYPLIKLLRQALAVLLILQFTFALPAGAQSLPYRLVDTDQYDIFREDQQAKEEEKLALEDPPDDANLLKYSNEFWRQAVTSVEGAYKLDKEPEPIPDLTLLNPTLSLPLYGTSIALTGRYVLGFKMAAKKYKKDDNNSVDERSDSSFEMDQQLQLKMQGKILERVFVDIDYDDQREEEKSISVAYRGKPGELVQLAEFGDINLSLPQTEFIAYEKQLFGAKMHLQHKNANLYLIGSQTKGSSKQKQFVGSSVAEIVSLADKDYIRRTYYDLTFGGNVPTGVPNFDYTAYDEWRDKIGSISPGSEEIYLDSNSTSSDYVPVTQTATDFFGGGDYTAKWQLLTRGTDYTIDYASGIITFKRTIKAESVLAVDYRGTTGHQLSSLGTPNTIKFIKTENEKSVVSGTQETANKLELKTYYNIGAQKITSDNGKGNFILQLQDANGQAVTDPKYLYPTSIIMDFDTGIFHLQNRLNDPGLYGTTPTSSKNMTFKIQYESTVKTYFIEADIVVQSETVKLNGRTLTRNNDYYIDYTSGFITFYKGDEITENSTIDITYDTADGSNSNNTVMGGRLDYKLFDKIVIGATALKEGGNKPTTVPQVGDYAKDLLVYGADINGKDIKLAEPLSVDFSAEAAKSIKKQNLFGYAMIDSMNETREQVAGSRVFRDWIIAANPTKKGELPKPAFLDSIHWDTQDLPSLEINPHSIADYNDKQQVLVIDYDFTKGVNFDGRDEVSIVYPLSTSGLDLSTKTSFELTMLGETGGPQVNFAFGNISEYSDNSTGMDTQCGVGVPKTEDIYCRNSLAPNEDIGWLFTDPDGTEHRYNPFVNNVYNPESQPNGRIDTQDLNGNGKYDTESIPSQG
;
A
#
# COMPACT_ATOMS: atom_id res chain seq x y z
N MET A 1 32.52 80.24 2.01
CA MET A 1 33.58 79.24 2.30
C MET A 1 32.91 77.89 2.47
N ARG A 2 33.50 76.82 1.90
CA ARG A 2 32.86 75.58 1.43
C ARG A 2 32.56 74.56 2.56
N LEU A 3 31.31 74.11 2.70
CA LEU A 3 30.95 72.91 3.50
C LEU A 3 30.43 71.72 2.65
N TYR A 4 30.16 71.92 1.36
CA TYR A 4 29.70 70.86 0.45
C TYR A 4 30.73 69.76 0.11
N PRO A 5 32.06 70.00 0.06
CA PRO A 5 33.02 68.93 -0.25
C PRO A 5 33.33 68.02 0.96
N LEU A 6 33.04 68.44 2.20
CA LEU A 6 33.31 67.62 3.40
C LEU A 6 32.31 66.46 3.55
N ILE A 7 31.04 66.65 3.18
CA ILE A 7 30.00 65.61 3.29
C ILE A 7 30.19 64.50 2.23
N LYS A 8 30.74 64.84 1.05
CA LYS A 8 31.09 63.86 0.01
C LYS A 8 32.30 63.01 0.40
N LEU A 9 33.29 63.61 1.05
CA LEU A 9 34.48 62.90 1.59
C LEU A 9 34.13 62.01 2.80
N LEU A 10 33.24 62.47 3.70
CA LEU A 10 32.78 61.64 4.82
C LEU A 10 31.98 60.40 4.37
N ARG A 11 31.19 60.51 3.30
CA ARG A 11 30.46 59.37 2.73
C ARG A 11 31.38 58.35 2.03
N GLN A 12 32.46 58.81 1.39
CA GLN A 12 33.45 57.91 0.79
C GLN A 12 34.31 57.22 1.86
N ALA A 13 34.67 57.93 2.94
CA ALA A 13 35.40 57.34 4.07
C ALA A 13 34.55 56.31 4.84
N LEU A 14 33.25 56.55 5.02
CA LEU A 14 32.34 55.59 5.68
C LEU A 14 32.13 54.32 4.83
N ALA A 15 32.09 54.45 3.50
CA ALA A 15 32.00 53.32 2.59
C ALA A 15 33.28 52.45 2.60
N VAL A 16 34.46 53.06 2.66
CA VAL A 16 35.74 52.33 2.76
C VAL A 16 35.92 51.69 4.14
N LEU A 17 35.41 52.31 5.22
CA LEU A 17 35.45 51.74 6.57
C LEU A 17 34.53 50.51 6.73
N LEU A 18 33.38 50.50 6.05
CA LEU A 18 32.46 49.34 5.99
C LEU A 18 33.03 48.17 5.17
N ILE A 19 33.85 48.45 4.14
CA ILE A 19 34.53 47.42 3.33
C ILE A 19 35.67 46.75 4.11
N LEU A 20 36.35 47.48 5.01
CA LEU A 20 37.47 46.96 5.82
C LEU A 20 37.04 46.08 7.01
N GLN A 21 35.75 46.06 7.38
CA GLN A 21 35.23 45.18 8.44
C GLN A 21 34.87 43.77 7.96
N PHE A 22 34.91 43.51 6.64
CA PHE A 22 34.67 42.17 6.06
C PHE A 22 35.95 41.33 5.87
N THR A 23 37.15 41.83 6.19
CA THR A 23 38.43 41.16 5.87
C THR A 23 39.12 40.43 7.02
N PHE A 24 38.51 40.31 8.21
CA PHE A 24 39.11 39.53 9.31
C PHE A 24 38.09 38.54 9.93
N ALA A 25 38.05 37.33 9.38
CA ALA A 25 37.51 36.18 10.08
C ALA A 25 38.56 35.66 11.09
N LEU A 26 38.20 35.57 12.37
CA LEU A 26 38.99 34.83 13.36
C LEU A 26 38.95 33.33 13.04
N PRO A 27 40.07 32.58 13.19
CA PRO A 27 40.05 31.13 13.00
C PRO A 27 39.39 30.50 14.23
N ALA A 28 38.13 30.07 14.10
CA ALA A 28 37.50 29.19 15.08
C ALA A 28 37.84 27.74 14.69
N GLY A 29 38.66 27.09 15.52
CA GLY A 29 39.17 25.74 15.28
C GLY A 29 38.07 24.70 15.16
N ALA A 30 38.32 23.73 14.28
CA ALA A 30 37.53 22.52 14.16
C ALA A 30 37.64 21.71 15.46
N GLN A 31 36.54 21.59 16.21
CA GLN A 31 36.39 20.53 17.20
C GLN A 31 35.63 19.38 16.55
N SER A 32 36.31 18.25 16.39
CA SER A 32 35.70 16.96 16.12
C SER A 32 34.85 16.54 17.32
N LEU A 33 33.54 16.37 17.12
CA LEU A 33 32.67 15.73 18.11
C LEU A 33 32.85 14.21 18.02
N PRO A 34 33.23 13.51 19.10
CA PRO A 34 33.12 12.06 19.14
C PRO A 34 31.66 11.68 19.39
N TYR A 35 31.10 10.86 18.53
CA TYR A 35 29.86 10.13 18.82
C TYR A 35 30.15 9.21 20.01
N ARG A 36 29.45 9.42 21.13
CA ARG A 36 29.48 8.50 22.28
C ARG A 36 28.05 8.00 22.49
N LEU A 37 27.88 6.69 22.32
CA LEU A 37 26.67 5.97 22.70
C LEU A 37 26.53 6.07 24.22
N VAL A 38 25.46 6.75 24.65
CA VAL A 38 24.84 6.72 25.98
C VAL A 38 25.78 7.02 27.16
N ASP A 39 25.66 8.23 27.72
CA ASP A 39 26.11 8.53 29.09
C ASP A 39 24.89 8.38 30.01
N THR A 40 24.85 7.30 30.79
CA THR A 40 23.73 6.91 31.65
C THR A 40 23.62 7.74 32.94
N ASP A 41 24.58 8.63 33.20
CA ASP A 41 24.74 9.21 34.54
C ASP A 41 24.27 10.68 34.63
N GLN A 42 23.60 11.21 33.60
CA GLN A 42 23.32 12.67 33.53
C GLN A 42 21.86 13.12 33.38
N TYR A 43 20.86 12.24 33.43
CA TYR A 43 19.47 12.66 33.22
C TYR A 43 18.52 12.16 34.32
N ASP A 44 18.36 13.01 35.33
CA ASP A 44 17.21 12.99 36.22
C ASP A 44 16.01 13.55 35.43
N ILE A 45 15.14 12.64 34.99
CA ILE A 45 13.99 12.80 34.09
C ILE A 45 12.92 13.82 34.55
N PHE A 46 13.11 14.48 35.70
CA PHE A 46 12.19 15.48 36.24
C PHE A 46 12.81 16.88 36.39
N ARG A 47 14.04 17.09 35.90
CA ARG A 47 14.72 18.40 36.01
C ARG A 47 14.05 19.50 35.18
N GLU A 48 13.55 19.17 33.99
CA GLU A 48 12.85 20.14 33.13
C GLU A 48 11.47 20.51 33.70
N ASP A 49 10.75 19.57 34.32
CA ASP A 49 9.47 19.84 35.00
C ASP A 49 9.63 20.73 36.26
N GLN A 50 10.75 20.58 36.97
CA GLN A 50 11.09 21.43 38.12
C GLN A 50 11.49 22.84 37.67
N GLN A 51 12.25 22.96 36.58
CA GLN A 51 12.64 24.26 36.01
C GLN A 51 11.44 25.01 35.40
N ALA A 52 10.52 24.31 34.73
CA ALA A 52 9.29 24.91 34.22
C ALA A 52 8.39 25.45 35.35
N LYS A 53 8.30 24.75 36.48
CA LYS A 53 7.55 25.21 37.67
C LYS A 53 8.22 26.37 38.41
N GLU A 54 9.54 26.54 38.31
CA GLU A 54 10.25 27.70 38.85
C GLU A 54 10.13 28.93 37.93
N GLU A 55 10.15 28.75 36.61
CA GLU A 55 9.91 29.83 35.63
C GLU A 55 8.46 30.34 35.70
N GLU A 56 7.48 29.45 35.93
CA GLU A 56 6.07 29.81 36.13
C GLU A 56 5.85 30.61 37.44
N LYS A 57 6.68 30.38 38.47
CA LYS A 57 6.68 31.18 39.72
C LYS A 57 7.40 32.52 39.60
N LEU A 58 8.20 32.73 38.56
CA LEU A 58 8.91 33.99 38.28
C LEU A 58 8.18 34.88 37.25
N ALA A 59 7.05 34.45 36.71
CA ALA A 59 6.20 35.26 35.86
C ALA A 59 5.66 36.47 36.65
N LEU A 60 6.11 37.67 36.28
CA LEU A 60 5.56 38.92 36.80
C LEU A 60 4.15 39.14 36.22
N GLU A 61 3.22 39.60 37.06
CA GLU A 61 1.87 40.04 36.64
C GLU A 61 1.98 41.12 35.54
N ASP A 62 1.29 40.89 34.43
CA ASP A 62 1.15 41.87 33.35
C ASP A 62 0.59 43.20 33.89
N PRO A 63 1.14 44.36 33.49
CA PRO A 63 0.56 45.64 33.84
C PRO A 63 -0.84 45.78 33.23
N PRO A 64 -1.74 46.55 33.87
CA PRO A 64 -3.12 46.65 33.44
C PRO A 64 -3.25 47.23 32.03
N ASP A 65 -4.20 46.63 31.32
CA ASP A 65 -4.60 46.82 29.93
C ASP A 65 -4.78 48.30 29.51
N ASP A 66 -3.78 48.86 28.82
CA ASP A 66 -3.88 50.14 28.11
C ASP A 66 -4.51 49.96 26.70
N ALA A 67 -5.65 49.27 26.63
CA ALA A 67 -6.47 49.12 25.44
C ALA A 67 -7.31 50.37 25.11
N ASN A 68 -6.69 51.55 25.01
CA ASN A 68 -7.40 52.78 24.57
C ASN A 68 -6.64 53.71 23.61
N LEU A 69 -5.51 53.30 23.01
CA LEU A 69 -4.76 54.16 22.07
C LEU A 69 -4.86 53.83 20.58
N LEU A 70 -5.67 52.85 20.16
CA LEU A 70 -5.84 52.50 18.73
C LEU A 70 -7.29 52.22 18.32
N LYS A 71 -8.22 53.13 18.65
CA LYS A 71 -9.55 53.11 18.02
C LYS A 71 -9.51 53.88 16.69
N TYR A 72 -9.28 53.14 15.62
CA TYR A 72 -9.43 53.58 14.24
C TYR A 72 -10.90 53.93 13.95
N SER A 73 -11.19 55.21 13.70
CA SER A 73 -12.56 55.68 13.40
C SER A 73 -12.81 55.78 11.90
N ASN A 74 -14.06 55.54 11.50
CA ASN A 74 -14.55 55.65 10.12
C ASN A 74 -14.40 57.09 9.55
N GLU A 75 -14.21 58.09 10.41
CA GLU A 75 -13.96 59.47 10.01
C GLU A 75 -12.54 59.70 9.49
N PHE A 76 -11.53 58.98 10.01
CA PHE A 76 -10.16 59.04 9.51
C PHE A 76 -10.06 58.51 8.06
N TRP A 77 -10.78 57.43 7.76
CA TRP A 77 -10.90 56.89 6.40
C TRP A 77 -11.59 57.88 5.44
N ARG A 78 -12.63 58.58 5.91
CA ARG A 78 -13.30 59.61 5.09
C ARG A 78 -12.41 60.83 4.83
N GLN A 79 -11.58 61.26 5.78
CA GLN A 79 -10.61 62.34 5.59
C GLN A 79 -9.44 61.94 4.67
N ALA A 80 -8.94 60.71 4.79
CA ALA A 80 -7.89 60.19 3.91
C ALA A 80 -8.38 60.10 2.45
N VAL A 81 -9.60 59.61 2.23
CA VAL A 81 -10.23 59.51 0.89
C VAL A 81 -10.52 60.89 0.28
N THR A 82 -10.99 61.87 1.07
CA THR A 82 -11.25 63.23 0.56
C THR A 82 -10.00 64.05 0.26
N SER A 83 -8.85 63.71 0.85
CA SER A 83 -7.57 64.39 0.57
C SER A 83 -6.88 63.96 -0.73
N VAL A 84 -7.32 62.85 -1.33
CA VAL A 84 -6.71 62.23 -2.53
C VAL A 84 -7.46 62.59 -3.83
N GLU A 85 -8.70 63.10 -3.76
CA GLU A 85 -9.50 63.51 -4.93
C GLU A 85 -9.24 64.97 -5.38
N GLY A 86 -7.99 65.43 -5.31
CA GLY A 86 -7.57 66.66 -5.97
C GLY A 86 -7.41 66.45 -7.48
N ALA A 87 -8.31 67.05 -8.26
CA ALA A 87 -8.41 66.90 -9.71
C ALA A 87 -7.10 67.17 -10.48
N TYR A 88 -6.58 66.16 -11.19
CA TYR A 88 -5.59 66.32 -12.25
C TYR A 88 -5.94 65.41 -13.44
N LYS A 89 -5.91 65.98 -14.65
CA LYS A 89 -6.14 65.27 -15.91
C LYS A 89 -4.88 64.50 -16.33
N LEU A 90 -5.07 63.25 -16.76
CA LEU A 90 -4.05 62.43 -17.40
C LEU A 90 -3.93 62.78 -18.89
N ASP A 91 -2.72 63.15 -19.33
CA ASP A 91 -2.31 63.08 -20.74
C ASP A 91 -1.34 61.91 -20.89
N LYS A 92 -1.88 60.73 -21.27
CA LYS A 92 -1.28 59.69 -22.13
C LYS A 92 -2.09 58.38 -22.02
N GLU A 93 -2.48 57.84 -23.16
CA GLU A 93 -3.19 56.56 -23.27
C GLU A 93 -2.30 55.37 -22.89
N PRO A 94 -2.83 54.37 -22.16
CA PRO A 94 -2.14 53.10 -21.92
C PRO A 94 -2.26 52.14 -23.12
N GLU A 95 -1.24 51.30 -23.30
CA GLU A 95 -1.17 50.26 -24.34
C GLU A 95 -2.29 49.20 -24.20
N PRO A 96 -2.72 48.57 -25.32
CA PRO A 96 -3.85 47.64 -25.31
C PRO A 96 -3.54 46.32 -24.62
N ILE A 97 -4.49 45.87 -23.80
CA ILE A 97 -4.53 44.57 -23.13
C ILE A 97 -4.94 43.51 -24.18
N PRO A 98 -4.34 42.31 -24.18
CA PRO A 98 -4.75 41.21 -25.08
C PRO A 98 -6.23 40.84 -24.86
N ASP A 99 -6.88 40.49 -25.96
CA ASP A 99 -8.33 40.22 -26.08
C ASP A 99 -8.78 39.14 -25.09
N LEU A 100 -9.55 39.55 -24.08
CA LEU A 100 -10.17 38.67 -23.09
C LEU A 100 -11.47 38.13 -23.68
N THR A 101 -11.46 36.90 -24.17
CA THR A 101 -12.68 36.16 -24.50
C THR A 101 -13.56 36.09 -23.25
N LEU A 102 -14.62 36.90 -23.22
CA LEU A 102 -15.59 36.93 -22.13
C LEU A 102 -16.25 35.55 -21.98
N LEU A 103 -16.13 34.97 -20.79
CA LEU A 103 -17.11 34.02 -20.27
C LEU A 103 -18.50 34.66 -20.39
N ASN A 104 -19.50 33.96 -20.91
CA ASN A 104 -20.91 34.39 -20.87
C ASN A 104 -21.37 34.34 -19.40
N PRO A 105 -21.35 35.45 -18.65
CA PRO A 105 -21.53 35.40 -17.21
C PRO A 105 -23.02 35.33 -16.87
N THR A 106 -23.39 34.57 -15.85
CA THR A 106 -24.78 34.52 -15.34
C THR A 106 -25.17 35.81 -14.61
N LEU A 107 -24.20 36.58 -14.12
CA LEU A 107 -24.41 37.89 -13.50
C LEU A 107 -23.22 38.82 -13.81
N SER A 108 -23.53 39.99 -14.35
CA SER A 108 -22.58 41.09 -14.54
C SER A 108 -23.10 42.32 -13.79
N LEU A 109 -22.27 42.88 -12.90
CA LEU A 109 -22.60 44.08 -12.12
C LEU A 109 -21.77 45.28 -12.61
N PRO A 110 -22.26 46.06 -13.59
CA PRO A 110 -21.59 47.28 -14.01
C PRO A 110 -21.92 48.41 -13.02
N LEU A 111 -21.03 48.64 -12.06
CA LEU A 111 -20.99 49.85 -11.24
C LEU A 111 -19.72 50.61 -11.60
N TYR A 112 -19.78 51.95 -11.70
CA TYR A 112 -18.69 52.82 -12.17
C TYR A 112 -17.28 52.30 -11.80
N GLY A 113 -16.52 51.91 -12.82
CA GLY A 113 -15.14 51.42 -12.70
C GLY A 113 -14.95 49.96 -12.29
N THR A 114 -16.03 49.20 -12.02
CA THR A 114 -15.98 47.80 -11.58
C THR A 114 -16.63 46.89 -12.61
N SER A 115 -15.92 45.83 -13.00
CA SER A 115 -16.41 44.77 -13.89
C SER A 115 -16.05 43.41 -13.29
N ILE A 116 -17.04 42.73 -12.71
CA ILE A 116 -16.87 41.37 -12.17
C ILE A 116 -17.78 40.43 -12.96
N ALA A 117 -17.20 39.38 -13.51
CA ALA A 117 -17.89 38.24 -14.08
C ALA A 117 -17.87 37.10 -13.05
N LEU A 118 -19.06 36.63 -12.67
CA LEU A 118 -19.25 35.51 -11.77
C LEU A 118 -20.01 34.41 -12.50
N THR A 119 -19.50 33.19 -12.46
CA THR A 119 -20.17 31.99 -12.93
C THR A 119 -20.00 30.91 -11.89
N GLY A 120 -21.08 30.25 -11.48
CA GLY A 120 -20.98 29.20 -10.48
C GLY A 120 -22.23 28.35 -10.40
N ARG A 121 -22.08 27.18 -9.78
CA ARG A 121 -23.12 26.20 -9.50
C ARG A 121 -23.00 25.80 -8.04
N TYR A 122 -24.11 25.84 -7.31
CA TYR A 122 -24.22 25.30 -5.97
C TYR A 122 -25.30 24.21 -6.00
N VAL A 123 -24.93 22.98 -5.63
CA VAL A 123 -25.83 21.83 -5.51
C VAL A 123 -25.89 21.44 -4.05
N LEU A 124 -27.12 21.31 -3.55
CA LEU A 124 -27.40 20.81 -2.21
C LEU A 124 -28.25 19.55 -2.36
N GLY A 125 -27.66 18.40 -2.10
CA GLY A 125 -28.31 17.10 -2.10
C GLY A 125 -28.69 16.70 -0.68
N PHE A 126 -29.93 16.27 -0.49
CA PHE A 126 -30.35 15.61 0.74
C PHE A 126 -30.80 14.20 0.39
N LYS A 127 -30.24 13.21 1.08
CA LYS A 127 -30.67 11.82 0.95
C LYS A 127 -31.11 11.33 2.32
N MET A 128 -32.40 11.11 2.43
CA MET A 128 -33.02 10.51 3.60
C MET A 128 -33.47 9.10 3.22
N ALA A 129 -32.94 8.10 3.91
CA ALA A 129 -33.35 6.72 3.72
C ALA A 129 -33.78 6.16 5.07
N ALA A 130 -35.03 5.71 5.15
CA ALA A 130 -35.55 5.01 6.31
C ALA A 130 -35.97 3.61 5.87
N LYS A 131 -35.26 2.58 6.33
CA LYS A 131 -35.65 1.18 6.12
C LYS A 131 -36.32 0.67 7.37
N LYS A 132 -37.65 0.61 7.35
CA LYS A 132 -38.43 0.06 8.45
C LYS A 132 -38.79 -1.38 8.15
N TYR A 133 -38.25 -2.31 8.91
CA TYR A 133 -38.61 -3.72 8.79
C TYR A 133 -39.88 -3.99 9.61
N LYS A 134 -40.76 -4.84 9.08
CA LYS A 134 -41.87 -5.37 9.89
C LYS A 134 -41.27 -6.25 10.98
N LYS A 135 -41.78 -6.10 12.21
CA LYS A 135 -41.45 -6.98 13.32
C LYS A 135 -41.76 -8.42 12.89
N ASP A 136 -40.74 -9.26 12.87
CA ASP A 136 -40.88 -10.69 12.70
C ASP A 136 -40.90 -11.29 14.10
N ASP A 137 -41.99 -11.98 14.47
CA ASP A 137 -42.20 -12.44 15.85
C ASP A 137 -41.29 -13.64 16.23
N ASN A 138 -40.48 -14.15 15.28
CA ASN A 138 -39.60 -15.30 15.47
C ASN A 138 -38.10 -14.99 15.66
N ASN A 139 -37.67 -13.72 15.64
CA ASN A 139 -36.25 -13.37 15.84
C ASN A 139 -36.09 -12.13 16.72
N SER A 140 -35.50 -12.29 17.91
CA SER A 140 -35.20 -11.20 18.86
C SER A 140 -33.85 -10.53 18.58
N VAL A 141 -33.65 -10.02 17.37
CA VAL A 141 -32.50 -9.14 17.08
C VAL A 141 -33.02 -7.71 17.05
N ASP A 142 -32.35 -6.85 17.82
CA ASP A 142 -32.66 -5.43 17.99
C ASP A 142 -32.94 -4.67 16.67
N GLU A 143 -33.69 -3.57 16.82
CA GLU A 143 -34.26 -2.71 15.79
C GLU A 143 -33.43 -2.61 14.48
N ARG A 144 -33.78 -3.42 13.47
CA ARG A 144 -33.29 -3.27 12.08
C ARG A 144 -33.72 -1.95 11.40
N SER A 145 -34.40 -1.05 12.11
CA SER A 145 -34.90 0.19 11.55
C SER A 145 -33.77 1.20 11.40
N ASP A 146 -33.14 1.21 10.23
CA ASP A 146 -32.06 2.15 9.94
C ASP A 146 -32.62 3.43 9.31
N SER A 147 -32.14 4.57 9.78
CA SER A 147 -32.49 5.91 9.32
C SER A 147 -31.22 6.70 9.08
N SER A 148 -30.84 6.86 7.82
CA SER A 148 -29.72 7.71 7.42
C SER A 148 -30.19 9.06 6.90
N PHE A 149 -29.45 10.10 7.28
CA PHE A 149 -29.52 11.44 6.70
C PHE A 149 -28.13 11.77 6.18
N GLU A 150 -28.02 11.90 4.86
CA GLU A 150 -26.81 12.34 4.18
C GLU A 150 -27.09 13.72 3.55
N MET A 151 -26.20 14.67 3.81
CA MET A 151 -26.20 15.99 3.16
C MET A 151 -24.96 16.08 2.27
N ASP A 152 -25.18 16.20 0.97
CA ASP A 152 -24.13 16.41 -0.03
C ASP A 152 -24.13 17.89 -0.45
N GLN A 153 -22.98 18.55 -0.40
CA GLN A 153 -22.82 19.93 -0.83
C GLN A 153 -21.75 19.96 -1.92
N GLN A 154 -22.10 20.56 -3.06
CA GLN A 154 -21.17 20.74 -4.18
C GLN A 154 -21.18 22.22 -4.60
N LEU A 155 -20.03 22.87 -4.54
CA LEU A 155 -19.80 24.27 -4.87
C LEU A 155 -18.74 24.38 -5.97
N GLN A 156 -19.16 24.95 -7.09
CA GLN A 156 -18.30 25.34 -8.21
C GLN A 156 -18.44 26.84 -8.43
N LEU A 157 -17.33 27.56 -8.40
CA LEU A 157 -17.30 29.02 -8.43
C LEU A 157 -16.11 29.49 -9.26
N LYS A 158 -16.40 30.23 -10.34
CA LYS A 158 -15.43 30.95 -11.14
C LYS A 158 -15.75 32.44 -11.12
N MET A 159 -14.84 33.24 -10.62
CA MET A 159 -14.97 34.70 -10.51
C MET A 159 -13.76 35.37 -11.11
N GLN A 160 -13.98 36.21 -12.12
CA GLN A 160 -12.91 36.99 -12.73
C GLN A 160 -13.36 38.44 -12.88
N GLY A 161 -12.52 39.39 -12.51
CA GLY A 161 -12.90 40.77 -12.62
C GLY A 161 -11.88 41.78 -12.12
N LYS A 162 -12.28 43.03 -12.29
CA LYS A 162 -11.55 44.20 -11.84
C LYS A 162 -12.48 45.07 -11.01
N ILE A 163 -12.04 45.46 -9.82
CA ILE A 163 -12.73 46.41 -8.95
C ILE A 163 -11.97 47.74 -9.04
N LEU A 164 -12.66 48.77 -9.53
CA LEU A 164 -12.06 50.06 -9.90
C LEU A 164 -10.90 49.86 -10.90
N GLU A 165 -9.90 50.74 -10.88
CA GLU A 165 -8.68 50.59 -11.66
C GLU A 165 -7.56 49.82 -10.94
N ARG A 166 -7.82 49.30 -9.72
CA ARG A 166 -6.75 48.96 -8.77
C ARG A 166 -6.73 47.50 -8.30
N VAL A 167 -7.88 46.84 -8.18
CA VAL A 167 -7.98 45.47 -7.64
C VAL A 167 -8.39 44.51 -8.74
N PHE A 168 -7.67 43.40 -8.85
CA PHE A 168 -7.88 42.33 -9.82
C PHE A 168 -8.17 41.05 -9.04
N VAL A 169 -9.24 40.36 -9.43
CA VAL A 169 -9.71 39.15 -8.77
C VAL A 169 -9.81 38.06 -9.81
N ASP A 170 -9.22 36.91 -9.51
CA ASP A 170 -9.30 35.68 -10.30
C ASP A 170 -9.43 34.51 -9.30
N ILE A 171 -10.61 33.92 -9.22
CA ILE A 171 -10.91 32.81 -8.33
C ILE A 171 -11.51 31.68 -9.17
N ASP A 172 -10.92 30.50 -9.06
CA ASP A 172 -11.47 29.24 -9.57
C ASP A 172 -11.53 28.27 -8.38
N TYR A 173 -12.72 27.88 -7.98
CA TYR A 173 -12.96 27.02 -6.83
C TYR A 173 -13.95 25.93 -7.19
N ASP A 174 -13.51 24.68 -7.09
CA ASP A 174 -14.35 23.50 -7.25
C ASP A 174 -14.12 22.58 -6.04
N ASP A 175 -15.15 22.27 -5.27
CA ASP A 175 -15.02 21.36 -4.14
C ASP A 175 -14.98 19.88 -4.53
N GLN A 176 -15.37 19.56 -5.77
CA GLN A 176 -15.32 18.20 -6.32
C GLN A 176 -13.95 17.84 -6.91
N ARG A 177 -13.06 18.82 -7.10
CA ARG A 177 -11.73 18.64 -7.68
C ARG A 177 -10.67 19.29 -6.80
N GLU A 178 -9.76 18.51 -6.23
CA GLU A 178 -8.67 19.07 -5.41
C GLU A 178 -7.68 19.92 -6.23
N GLU A 179 -7.52 19.61 -7.52
CA GLU A 179 -6.55 20.23 -8.43
C GLU A 179 -6.92 21.66 -8.89
N GLU A 180 -8.17 22.10 -8.71
CA GLU A 180 -8.70 23.36 -9.29
C GLU A 180 -9.16 24.38 -8.23
N LYS A 181 -8.40 24.52 -7.14
CA LYS A 181 -8.63 25.56 -6.12
C LYS A 181 -7.56 26.64 -6.23
N SER A 182 -7.84 27.66 -7.03
CA SER A 182 -6.98 28.83 -7.21
C SER A 182 -7.68 30.12 -6.77
N ILE A 183 -7.02 30.88 -5.90
CA ILE A 183 -7.52 32.18 -5.43
C ILE A 183 -6.42 33.20 -5.67
N SER A 184 -6.63 34.17 -6.53
CA SER A 184 -5.68 35.27 -6.76
C SER A 184 -6.39 36.61 -6.64
N VAL A 185 -5.93 37.41 -5.69
CA VAL A 185 -6.37 38.79 -5.52
C VAL A 185 -5.16 39.70 -5.53
N ALA A 186 -5.11 40.62 -6.49
CA ALA A 186 -4.00 41.54 -6.67
C ALA A 186 -4.46 43.00 -6.58
N TYR A 187 -3.78 43.81 -5.78
CA TYR A 187 -3.90 45.26 -5.74
C TYR A 187 -2.68 45.90 -6.40
N ARG A 188 -2.89 46.85 -7.32
CA ARG A 188 -1.84 47.66 -7.96
C ARG A 188 -2.01 49.13 -7.62
N GLY A 189 -0.98 49.72 -7.02
CA GLY A 189 -0.94 51.14 -6.71
C GLY A 189 -0.63 51.99 -7.94
N LYS A 190 -0.94 53.29 -7.87
CA LYS A 190 -0.56 54.25 -8.90
C LYS A 190 0.94 54.58 -8.81
N PRO A 191 1.54 55.08 -9.91
CA PRO A 191 2.92 55.57 -9.88
C PRO A 191 3.12 56.60 -8.76
N GLY A 192 4.09 56.36 -7.87
CA GLY A 192 4.40 57.23 -6.73
C GLY A 192 3.65 56.93 -5.42
N GLU A 193 2.71 55.99 -5.40
CA GLU A 193 2.08 55.50 -4.16
C GLU A 193 3.06 54.60 -3.36
N LEU A 194 2.91 54.53 -2.03
CA LEU A 194 3.77 53.71 -1.19
C LEU A 194 3.62 52.21 -1.50
N VAL A 195 2.39 51.73 -1.66
CA VAL A 195 2.08 50.33 -2.01
C VAL A 195 2.07 50.23 -3.52
N GLN A 196 3.05 49.53 -4.10
CA GLN A 196 3.09 49.30 -5.54
C GLN A 196 2.28 48.06 -5.92
N LEU A 197 2.40 46.98 -5.13
CA LEU A 197 1.73 45.72 -5.36
C LEU A 197 1.40 45.04 -4.03
N ALA A 198 0.20 44.48 -3.91
CA ALA A 198 -0.15 43.55 -2.83
C ALA A 198 -0.96 42.41 -3.43
N GLU A 199 -0.51 41.18 -3.24
CA GLU A 199 -1.16 39.98 -3.76
C GLU A 199 -1.50 39.03 -2.61
N PHE A 200 -2.64 38.37 -2.73
CA PHE A 200 -3.15 37.41 -1.77
C PHE A 200 -3.69 36.15 -2.46
N GLY A 201 -3.49 35.00 -1.80
CA GLY A 201 -3.88 33.67 -2.24
C GLY A 201 -2.71 32.98 -2.94
N ASP A 202 -2.95 32.38 -4.09
CA ASP A 202 -1.95 31.77 -4.95
C ASP A 202 -1.00 32.83 -5.51
N ILE A 203 0.23 32.80 -5.00
CA ILE A 203 1.30 33.70 -5.40
C ILE A 203 2.48 32.89 -5.90
N ASN A 204 3.04 33.31 -7.04
CA ASN A 204 4.39 32.91 -7.39
C ASN A 204 5.35 33.86 -6.66
N LEU A 205 6.10 33.34 -5.69
CA LEU A 205 7.17 34.10 -5.05
C LEU A 205 8.39 34.00 -5.96
N SER A 206 8.82 35.14 -6.50
CA SER A 206 10.12 35.30 -7.11
C SER A 206 10.76 36.52 -6.47
N LEU A 207 11.76 36.31 -5.61
CA LEU A 207 12.60 37.40 -5.13
C LEU A 207 13.65 37.73 -6.20
N PRO A 208 14.14 38.97 -6.29
CA PRO A 208 15.30 39.30 -7.12
C PRO A 208 16.42 38.29 -6.87
N GLN A 209 16.73 37.49 -7.88
CA GLN A 209 17.65 36.38 -7.75
C GLN A 209 19.06 36.92 -7.47
N THR A 210 19.62 36.50 -6.35
CA THR A 210 21.03 36.64 -6.05
C THR A 210 21.73 35.29 -6.29
N GLU A 211 23.05 35.24 -6.23
CA GLU A 211 23.82 34.02 -6.49
C GLU A 211 23.58 32.96 -5.40
N PHE A 212 23.43 33.38 -4.14
CA PHE A 212 23.26 32.46 -3.01
C PHE A 212 21.83 32.35 -2.48
N ILE A 213 20.95 33.31 -2.76
CA ILE A 213 19.55 33.31 -2.31
C ILE A 213 18.63 33.36 -3.54
N ALA A 214 18.35 32.18 -4.09
CA ALA A 214 17.31 31.98 -5.08
C ALA A 214 16.11 31.31 -4.41
N TYR A 215 14.96 32.00 -4.40
CA TYR A 215 13.70 31.47 -3.87
C TYR A 215 12.61 31.70 -4.89
N GLU A 216 12.22 30.61 -5.58
CA GLU A 216 11.14 30.59 -6.55
C GLU A 216 10.20 29.43 -6.21
N LYS A 217 8.98 29.74 -5.75
CA LYS A 217 7.97 28.74 -5.36
C LYS A 217 6.56 29.27 -5.56
N GLN A 218 5.64 28.38 -5.90
CA GLN A 218 4.21 28.64 -5.79
C GLN A 218 3.75 28.42 -4.35
N LEU A 219 3.10 29.43 -3.77
CA LEU A 219 2.73 29.47 -2.35
C LEU A 219 1.31 29.99 -2.22
N PHE A 220 0.63 29.61 -1.14
CA PHE A 220 -0.61 30.25 -0.74
C PHE A 220 -0.33 31.24 0.38
N GLY A 221 -0.52 32.54 0.14
CA GLY A 221 -0.25 33.55 1.14
C GLY A 221 -0.39 34.98 0.64
N ALA A 222 0.35 35.88 1.27
CA ALA A 222 0.37 37.29 0.93
C ALA A 222 1.79 37.74 0.57
N LYS A 223 1.91 38.50 -0.51
CA LYS A 223 3.14 39.26 -0.82
C LYS A 223 2.85 40.73 -1.03
N MET A 224 3.77 41.58 -0.60
CA MET A 224 3.60 43.02 -0.61
C MET A 224 4.89 43.70 -1.06
N HIS A 225 4.78 44.61 -2.04
CA HIS A 225 5.87 45.45 -2.53
C HIS A 225 5.57 46.91 -2.19
N LEU A 226 6.42 47.45 -1.33
CA LEU A 226 6.41 48.84 -0.90
C LEU A 226 7.57 49.59 -1.57
N GLN A 227 7.28 50.78 -2.11
CA GLN A 227 8.28 51.66 -2.69
C GLN A 227 8.22 53.03 -2.03
N HIS A 228 9.32 53.48 -1.44
CA HIS A 228 9.46 54.84 -0.93
C HIS A 228 10.78 55.44 -1.39
N LYS A 229 10.70 56.38 -2.36
CA LYS A 229 11.87 57.03 -2.98
C LYS A 229 12.86 56.01 -3.53
N ASN A 230 14.01 55.85 -2.87
CA ASN A 230 15.09 54.98 -3.28
C ASN A 230 15.05 53.60 -2.60
N ALA A 231 14.06 53.35 -1.74
CA ALA A 231 13.91 52.09 -1.03
C ALA A 231 12.74 51.27 -1.60
N ASN A 232 12.99 50.00 -1.89
CA ASN A 232 11.97 49.01 -2.18
C ASN A 232 11.99 47.95 -1.06
N LEU A 233 10.83 47.66 -0.49
CA LEU A 233 10.67 46.63 0.52
C LEU A 233 9.67 45.59 0.00
N TYR A 234 10.12 44.36 -0.10
CA TYR A 234 9.32 43.19 -0.42
C TYR A 234 9.07 42.42 0.88
N LEU A 235 7.81 42.08 1.15
CA LEU A 235 7.41 41.27 2.28
C LEU A 235 6.63 40.07 1.78
N ILE A 236 6.85 38.92 2.42
CA ILE A 236 6.08 37.71 2.20
C ILE A 236 5.69 37.07 3.53
N GLY A 237 4.45 36.61 3.60
CA GLY A 237 3.98 35.66 4.61
C GLY A 237 3.06 34.66 3.92
N SER A 238 3.44 33.39 3.90
CA SER A 238 2.76 32.37 3.11
C SER A 238 2.95 30.97 3.68
N GLN A 239 2.19 30.03 3.14
CA GLN A 239 2.29 28.61 3.41
C GLN A 239 2.59 27.89 2.10
N THR A 240 3.54 26.95 2.14
CA THR A 240 3.85 26.11 0.97
C THR A 240 2.68 25.19 0.65
N LYS A 241 2.35 25.08 -0.64
CA LYS A 241 1.37 24.09 -1.13
C LYS A 241 1.94 22.67 -1.25
N GLY A 242 3.25 22.50 -1.03
CA GLY A 242 3.92 21.21 -1.12
C GLY A 242 5.39 21.28 -0.73
N SER A 243 6.03 20.12 -0.68
CA SER A 243 7.47 20.01 -0.41
C SER A 243 8.25 19.92 -1.72
N SER A 244 9.31 20.71 -1.88
CA SER A 244 10.17 20.66 -3.07
C SER A 244 11.11 19.45 -2.98
N LYS A 245 11.02 18.60 -3.99
CA LYS A 245 11.83 17.40 -4.16
C LYS A 245 12.60 17.49 -5.48
N GLN A 246 13.71 16.75 -5.52
CA GLN A 246 14.49 16.57 -6.73
C GLN A 246 14.74 15.08 -6.91
N LYS A 247 14.47 14.59 -8.12
CA LYS A 247 14.76 13.23 -8.53
C LYS A 247 15.61 13.26 -9.79
N GLN A 248 16.70 12.51 -9.76
CA GLN A 248 17.60 12.36 -10.88
C GLN A 248 17.49 10.94 -11.42
N PHE A 249 17.33 10.81 -12.73
CA PHE A 249 17.43 9.55 -13.44
C PHE A 249 18.68 9.56 -14.32
N VAL A 250 19.30 8.40 -14.49
CA VAL A 250 20.44 8.22 -15.39
C VAL A 250 20.10 7.06 -16.31
N GLY A 251 20.19 7.27 -17.62
CA GLY A 251 19.96 6.25 -18.63
C GLY A 251 18.49 6.02 -19.03
N SER A 252 18.30 5.04 -19.92
CA SER A 252 17.00 4.47 -20.32
C SER A 252 16.66 3.16 -19.58
N SER A 253 17.55 2.73 -18.68
CA SER A 253 17.42 1.54 -17.86
C SER A 253 17.30 1.91 -16.39
N VAL A 254 16.40 1.25 -15.67
CA VAL A 254 16.35 1.31 -14.20
C VAL A 254 17.05 0.07 -13.66
N ALA A 255 18.09 0.31 -12.85
CA ALA A 255 18.76 -0.75 -12.10
C ALA A 255 17.95 -1.07 -10.84
N GLU A 256 17.54 -2.32 -10.70
CA GLU A 256 16.76 -2.80 -9.56
C GLU A 256 17.48 -3.93 -8.83
N ILE A 257 17.28 -3.99 -7.53
CA ILE A 257 17.74 -5.09 -6.69
C ILE A 257 16.50 -5.75 -6.11
N VAL A 258 16.29 -7.01 -6.46
CA VAL A 258 15.19 -7.84 -5.96
C VAL A 258 15.78 -8.94 -5.09
N SER A 259 15.09 -9.25 -4.00
CA SER A 259 15.39 -10.40 -3.14
C SER A 259 14.17 -11.31 -3.11
N LEU A 260 14.34 -12.57 -3.49
CA LEU A 260 13.28 -13.60 -3.42
C LEU A 260 13.69 -14.66 -2.40
N ALA A 261 12.77 -15.14 -1.57
CA ALA A 261 13.05 -16.27 -0.69
C ALA A 261 13.08 -17.59 -1.48
N ASP A 262 13.79 -18.58 -0.98
CA ASP A 262 13.85 -19.94 -1.54
C ASP A 262 12.48 -20.61 -1.70
N LYS A 263 11.52 -20.26 -0.85
CA LYS A 263 10.12 -20.71 -0.89
C LYS A 263 9.23 -19.98 -1.92
N ASP A 264 9.69 -18.90 -2.53
CA ASP A 264 8.89 -18.04 -3.41
C ASP A 264 8.80 -18.54 -4.87
N TYR A 265 8.96 -19.85 -5.08
CA TYR A 265 8.78 -20.44 -6.40
C TYR A 265 7.30 -20.32 -6.84
N ILE A 266 7.09 -20.22 -8.14
CA ILE A 266 5.77 -20.10 -8.76
C ILE A 266 5.03 -21.43 -8.57
N ARG A 267 3.98 -21.40 -7.76
CA ARG A 267 3.23 -22.59 -7.38
C ARG A 267 2.14 -22.90 -8.40
N ARG A 268 1.88 -24.19 -8.60
CA ARG A 268 0.71 -24.77 -9.30
C ARG A 268 0.45 -24.20 -10.69
N THR A 269 1.53 -23.80 -11.34
CA THR A 269 1.51 -23.16 -12.66
C THR A 269 2.17 -24.04 -13.71
N TYR A 270 3.33 -24.64 -13.38
CA TYR A 270 4.12 -25.45 -14.31
C TYR A 270 4.09 -26.92 -13.92
N TYR A 271 3.71 -27.79 -14.86
CA TYR A 271 3.71 -29.25 -14.65
C TYR A 271 4.39 -29.98 -15.81
N ASP A 272 5.05 -31.09 -15.49
CA ASP A 272 5.64 -31.99 -16.47
C ASP A 272 4.61 -32.99 -17.01
N LEU A 273 4.30 -32.91 -18.30
CA LEU A 273 3.42 -33.87 -18.97
C LEU A 273 4.16 -35.10 -19.49
N THR A 274 5.49 -35.17 -19.36
CA THR A 274 6.30 -36.30 -19.81
C THR A 274 6.52 -37.37 -18.74
N PHE A 275 5.94 -37.16 -17.55
CA PHE A 275 6.04 -38.08 -16.41
C PHE A 275 7.47 -38.32 -15.92
N GLY A 276 8.34 -37.31 -15.97
CA GLY A 276 9.69 -37.35 -15.40
C GLY A 276 10.79 -36.68 -16.22
N GLY A 277 10.53 -36.33 -17.48
CA GLY A 277 11.52 -35.73 -18.38
C GLY A 277 11.93 -34.31 -18.00
N ASN A 278 11.06 -33.58 -17.29
CA ASN A 278 11.34 -32.21 -16.82
C ASN A 278 11.44 -32.11 -15.29
N VAL A 279 11.19 -33.21 -14.56
CA VAL A 279 11.27 -33.23 -13.10
C VAL A 279 12.74 -33.03 -12.67
N PRO A 280 13.05 -31.99 -11.88
CA PRO A 280 14.42 -31.71 -11.49
C PRO A 280 15.04 -32.84 -10.65
N THR A 281 16.35 -33.01 -10.74
CA THR A 281 17.08 -33.93 -9.86
C THR A 281 16.96 -33.51 -8.40
N GLY A 282 16.86 -34.50 -7.49
CA GLY A 282 16.71 -34.27 -6.04
C GLY A 282 15.30 -34.44 -5.50
N VAL A 283 14.31 -34.79 -6.32
CA VAL A 283 12.98 -35.20 -5.83
C VAL A 283 13.07 -36.55 -5.11
N PRO A 284 12.67 -36.64 -3.82
CA PRO A 284 12.71 -37.90 -3.08
C PRO A 284 11.76 -38.95 -3.67
N ASN A 285 12.25 -40.19 -3.81
CA ASN A 285 11.46 -41.36 -4.24
C ASN A 285 10.65 -41.13 -5.55
N PHE A 286 11.21 -40.40 -6.51
CA PHE A 286 10.64 -40.28 -7.86
C PHE A 286 11.12 -41.44 -8.74
N ASP A 287 10.20 -42.11 -9.43
CA ASP A 287 10.52 -43.19 -10.35
C ASP A 287 10.65 -42.66 -11.79
N TYR A 288 11.89 -42.49 -12.25
CA TYR A 288 12.17 -42.02 -13.59
C TYR A 288 11.88 -43.04 -14.69
N THR A 289 11.56 -44.29 -14.36
CA THR A 289 11.18 -45.29 -15.37
C THR A 289 9.86 -44.94 -16.07
N ALA A 290 9.02 -44.10 -15.45
CA ALA A 290 7.81 -43.57 -16.05
C ALA A 290 8.12 -42.76 -17.33
N TYR A 291 9.16 -41.93 -17.26
CA TYR A 291 9.63 -41.17 -18.42
C TYR A 291 10.20 -42.08 -19.51
N ASP A 292 10.93 -43.14 -19.15
CA ASP A 292 11.45 -44.09 -20.15
C ASP A 292 10.30 -44.80 -20.89
N GLU A 293 9.28 -45.27 -20.16
CA GLU A 293 8.10 -45.89 -20.78
C GLU A 293 7.30 -44.87 -21.61
N TRP A 294 7.12 -43.65 -21.09
CA TRP A 294 6.47 -42.56 -21.81
C TRP A 294 7.21 -42.25 -23.12
N ARG A 295 8.53 -42.06 -23.07
CA ARG A 295 9.36 -41.75 -24.25
C ARG A 295 9.26 -42.87 -25.29
N ASP A 296 9.33 -44.12 -24.86
CA ASP A 296 9.32 -45.27 -25.76
C ASP A 296 7.92 -45.51 -26.38
N LYS A 297 6.83 -45.23 -25.65
CA LYS A 297 5.45 -45.47 -26.10
C LYS A 297 4.76 -44.27 -26.73
N ILE A 298 4.98 -43.06 -26.24
CA ILE A 298 4.36 -41.81 -26.71
C ILE A 298 5.29 -41.06 -27.67
N GLY A 299 6.59 -41.04 -27.39
CA GLY A 299 7.59 -40.27 -28.14
C GLY A 299 7.54 -38.77 -27.85
N SER A 300 6.52 -38.09 -28.36
CA SER A 300 6.25 -36.68 -28.08
C SER A 300 4.74 -36.42 -28.14
N ILE A 301 4.27 -35.35 -27.50
CA ILE A 301 2.84 -34.99 -27.51
C ILE A 301 2.48 -34.44 -28.90
N SER A 302 1.45 -35.00 -29.54
CA SER A 302 0.97 -34.47 -30.83
C SER A 302 0.25 -33.14 -30.59
N PRO A 303 0.65 -32.04 -31.26
CA PRO A 303 0.05 -30.74 -31.05
C PRO A 303 -1.47 -30.75 -31.26
N GLY A 304 -2.23 -30.37 -30.23
CA GLY A 304 -3.69 -30.32 -30.24
C GLY A 304 -4.41 -31.63 -29.99
N SER A 305 -3.70 -32.65 -29.53
CA SER A 305 -4.31 -33.89 -29.07
C SER A 305 -4.58 -33.93 -27.57
N GLU A 306 -4.13 -32.93 -26.81
CA GLU A 306 -4.29 -32.87 -25.37
C GLU A 306 -5.72 -32.62 -24.89
N GLU A 307 -6.08 -33.32 -23.82
CA GLU A 307 -7.29 -33.12 -23.05
C GLU A 307 -6.87 -33.00 -21.58
N ILE A 308 -7.07 -31.81 -21.00
CA ILE A 308 -6.72 -31.52 -19.61
C ILE A 308 -8.01 -31.45 -18.80
N TYR A 309 -8.08 -32.26 -17.76
CA TYR A 309 -9.25 -32.45 -16.93
C TYR A 309 -8.98 -31.85 -15.55
N LEU A 310 -9.86 -30.94 -15.12
CA LEU A 310 -9.90 -30.42 -13.75
C LEU A 310 -11.07 -31.07 -13.04
N ASP A 311 -10.80 -31.69 -11.89
CA ASP A 311 -11.86 -32.21 -11.05
C ASP A 311 -12.77 -31.06 -10.61
N SER A 312 -14.06 -31.23 -10.88
CA SER A 312 -15.08 -30.30 -10.49
C SER A 312 -16.36 -31.09 -10.25
N ASN A 313 -16.56 -31.50 -9.00
CA ASN A 313 -17.77 -32.20 -8.54
C ASN A 313 -19.04 -31.32 -8.53
N SER A 314 -19.00 -30.15 -9.15
CA SER A 314 -20.14 -29.24 -9.29
C SER A 314 -20.80 -29.39 -10.65
N THR A 315 -22.11 -29.15 -10.72
CA THR A 315 -22.77 -28.87 -12.00
C THR A 315 -22.86 -27.36 -12.14
N SER A 316 -22.09 -26.78 -13.06
CA SER A 316 -22.20 -25.35 -13.44
C SER A 316 -22.90 -25.25 -14.79
N SER A 317 -23.61 -24.15 -15.03
CA SER A 317 -24.09 -23.79 -16.37
C SER A 317 -22.95 -23.55 -17.36
N ASP A 318 -21.74 -23.32 -16.86
CA ASP A 318 -20.61 -22.82 -17.64
C ASP A 318 -19.83 -23.93 -18.36
N TYR A 319 -20.01 -25.20 -17.98
CA TYR A 319 -19.38 -26.34 -18.64
C TYR A 319 -20.19 -27.63 -18.46
N VAL A 320 -19.97 -28.59 -19.37
CA VAL A 320 -20.58 -29.93 -19.28
C VAL A 320 -19.57 -30.88 -18.62
N PRO A 321 -19.86 -31.40 -17.41
CA PRO A 321 -18.96 -32.35 -16.76
C PRO A 321 -18.94 -33.70 -17.48
N VAL A 322 -17.77 -34.34 -17.51
CA VAL A 322 -17.59 -35.69 -18.06
C VAL A 322 -17.15 -36.64 -16.95
N THR A 323 -17.79 -37.80 -16.84
CA THR A 323 -17.38 -38.83 -15.89
C THR A 323 -16.23 -39.64 -16.48
N GLN A 324 -15.06 -39.61 -15.82
CA GLN A 324 -13.87 -40.36 -16.18
C GLN A 324 -13.19 -40.91 -14.92
N THR A 325 -12.44 -41.99 -15.06
CA THR A 325 -11.58 -42.54 -14.02
C THR A 325 -10.13 -42.15 -14.29
N ALA A 326 -9.50 -41.49 -13.32
CA ALA A 326 -8.08 -41.15 -13.34
C ALA A 326 -7.27 -42.13 -12.49
N THR A 327 -6.03 -42.41 -12.90
CA THR A 327 -5.05 -43.20 -12.14
C THR A 327 -3.68 -42.53 -12.20
N ASP A 328 -2.76 -42.94 -11.33
CA ASP A 328 -1.34 -42.59 -11.53
C ASP A 328 -0.78 -43.25 -12.80
N PHE A 329 0.42 -42.83 -13.24
CA PHE A 329 1.05 -43.31 -14.47
C PHE A 329 1.18 -44.84 -14.51
N PHE A 330 1.69 -45.45 -13.43
CA PHE A 330 1.84 -46.91 -13.32
C PHE A 330 0.57 -47.65 -12.90
N GLY A 331 -0.54 -46.93 -12.68
CA GLY A 331 -1.78 -47.45 -12.14
C GLY A 331 -1.85 -47.41 -10.61
N GLY A 332 -3.00 -47.83 -10.07
CA GLY A 332 -3.37 -47.67 -8.67
C GLY A 332 -4.12 -46.36 -8.39
N GLY A 333 -4.91 -46.34 -7.31
CA GLY A 333 -5.60 -45.14 -6.83
C GLY A 333 -6.72 -44.66 -7.74
N ASP A 334 -7.61 -45.55 -8.15
CA ASP A 334 -8.72 -45.23 -9.05
C ASP A 334 -9.58 -44.07 -8.49
N TYR A 335 -9.59 -42.97 -9.22
CA TYR A 335 -10.34 -41.77 -8.85
C TYR A 335 -11.36 -41.47 -9.93
N THR A 336 -12.61 -41.84 -9.64
CA THR A 336 -13.74 -41.55 -10.52
C THR A 336 -14.42 -40.29 -10.05
N ALA A 337 -14.49 -39.29 -10.92
CA ALA A 337 -15.10 -38.00 -10.64
C ALA A 337 -15.76 -37.41 -11.87
N LYS A 338 -16.43 -36.27 -11.68
CA LYS A 338 -16.93 -35.43 -12.76
C LYS A 338 -15.87 -34.38 -13.09
N TRP A 339 -15.40 -34.40 -14.33
CA TRP A 339 -14.30 -33.56 -14.78
C TRP A 339 -14.79 -32.42 -15.66
N GLN A 340 -14.25 -31.23 -15.41
CA GLN A 340 -14.28 -30.10 -16.34
C GLN A 340 -13.13 -30.25 -17.35
N LEU A 341 -13.45 -30.24 -18.65
CA LEU A 341 -12.44 -30.14 -19.70
C LEU A 341 -11.96 -28.69 -19.83
N LEU A 342 -10.65 -28.48 -19.71
CA LEU A 342 -10.02 -27.17 -19.84
C LEU A 342 -9.71 -26.82 -21.30
N THR A 343 -9.76 -25.53 -21.62
CA THR A 343 -9.57 -25.00 -22.97
C THR A 343 -8.16 -24.44 -23.16
N ARG A 344 -7.41 -24.97 -24.15
CA ARG A 344 -6.09 -24.44 -24.52
C ARG A 344 -6.19 -22.97 -24.98
N GLY A 345 -5.21 -22.16 -24.59
CA GLY A 345 -5.10 -20.75 -24.91
C GLY A 345 -5.80 -19.85 -23.89
N THR A 346 -6.91 -20.33 -23.33
CA THR A 346 -7.67 -19.67 -22.26
C THR A 346 -7.20 -20.13 -20.89
N ASP A 347 -7.33 -21.43 -20.58
CA ASP A 347 -7.04 -21.99 -19.25
C ASP A 347 -5.57 -22.38 -19.08
N TYR A 348 -4.91 -22.81 -20.15
CA TYR A 348 -3.51 -23.26 -20.15
C TYR A 348 -2.84 -23.11 -21.52
N THR A 349 -1.52 -23.23 -21.55
CA THR A 349 -0.69 -23.39 -22.76
C THR A 349 0.26 -24.57 -22.58
N ILE A 350 0.68 -25.19 -23.67
CA ILE A 350 1.66 -26.29 -23.66
C ILE A 350 2.82 -25.93 -24.58
N ASP A 351 4.04 -26.10 -24.08
CA ASP A 351 5.21 -26.21 -24.93
C ASP A 351 5.40 -27.67 -25.33
N TYR A 352 5.01 -28.01 -26.56
CA TYR A 352 5.08 -29.39 -27.06
C TYR A 352 6.52 -29.91 -27.24
N ALA A 353 7.52 -29.02 -27.30
CA ALA A 353 8.91 -29.43 -27.44
C ALA A 353 9.48 -29.94 -26.11
N SER A 354 9.19 -29.24 -25.01
CA SER A 354 9.59 -29.67 -23.66
C SER A 354 8.60 -30.63 -23.01
N GLY A 355 7.31 -30.56 -23.38
CA GLY A 355 6.24 -31.28 -22.69
C GLY A 355 5.83 -30.63 -21.37
N ILE A 356 6.04 -29.31 -21.21
CA ILE A 356 5.62 -28.54 -20.04
C ILE A 356 4.29 -27.87 -20.31
N ILE A 357 3.34 -28.02 -19.38
CA ILE A 357 2.09 -27.25 -19.34
C ILE A 357 2.22 -26.06 -18.41
N THR A 358 1.69 -24.91 -18.84
CA THR A 358 1.57 -23.69 -18.06
C THR A 358 0.10 -23.33 -17.88
N PHE A 359 -0.41 -23.37 -16.65
CA PHE A 359 -1.76 -22.93 -16.34
C PHE A 359 -1.84 -21.41 -16.30
N LYS A 360 -2.84 -20.84 -16.97
CA LYS A 360 -3.15 -19.40 -16.95
C LYS A 360 -4.20 -19.06 -15.90
N ARG A 361 -5.02 -20.05 -15.52
CA ARG A 361 -5.97 -19.93 -14.42
C ARG A 361 -5.32 -20.32 -13.10
N THR A 362 -5.85 -19.79 -12.01
CA THR A 362 -5.44 -20.20 -10.66
C THR A 362 -5.85 -21.64 -10.40
N ILE A 363 -4.87 -22.50 -10.11
CA ILE A 363 -5.06 -23.88 -9.65
C ILE A 363 -4.86 -23.91 -8.12
N LYS A 364 -5.83 -24.46 -7.40
CA LYS A 364 -5.80 -24.48 -5.93
C LYS A 364 -5.07 -25.71 -5.40
N ALA A 365 -4.77 -25.72 -4.10
CA ALA A 365 -4.06 -26.83 -3.47
C ALA A 365 -4.88 -28.13 -3.51
N GLU A 366 -6.18 -28.02 -3.28
CA GLU A 366 -7.17 -29.08 -3.27
C GLU A 366 -7.52 -29.61 -4.67
N SER A 367 -7.24 -28.84 -5.73
CA SER A 367 -7.61 -29.23 -7.10
C SER A 367 -6.93 -30.53 -7.53
N VAL A 368 -7.68 -31.42 -8.18
CA VAL A 368 -7.13 -32.61 -8.84
C VAL A 368 -7.09 -32.37 -10.35
N LEU A 369 -5.97 -32.68 -10.99
CA LEU A 369 -5.81 -32.55 -12.44
C LEU A 369 -5.37 -33.86 -13.07
N ALA A 370 -5.96 -34.18 -14.21
CA ALA A 370 -5.59 -35.31 -15.04
C ALA A 370 -5.45 -34.92 -16.51
N VAL A 371 -4.78 -35.77 -17.28
CA VAL A 371 -4.49 -35.56 -18.69
C VAL A 371 -4.72 -36.83 -19.50
N ASP A 372 -5.13 -36.64 -20.74
CA ASP A 372 -4.95 -37.61 -21.82
C ASP A 372 -4.43 -36.88 -23.08
N TYR A 373 -3.68 -37.58 -23.93
CA TYR A 373 -3.24 -37.07 -25.23
C TYR A 373 -2.76 -38.19 -26.15
N ARG A 374 -2.59 -37.87 -27.43
CA ARG A 374 -2.01 -38.77 -28.43
C ARG A 374 -0.53 -38.47 -28.66
N GLY A 375 0.30 -39.50 -28.56
CA GLY A 375 1.71 -39.45 -28.93
C GLY A 375 1.96 -39.42 -30.43
N THR A 376 3.15 -38.96 -30.84
CA THR A 376 3.62 -39.00 -32.24
C THR A 376 3.81 -40.43 -32.77
N THR A 377 3.93 -41.40 -31.87
CA THR A 377 3.91 -42.85 -32.16
C THR A 377 2.50 -43.40 -32.48
N GLY A 378 1.45 -42.60 -32.25
CA GLY A 378 0.05 -42.98 -32.44
C GLY A 378 -0.63 -43.61 -31.23
N HIS A 379 0.09 -43.87 -30.13
CA HIS A 379 -0.49 -44.36 -28.87
C HIS A 379 -1.18 -43.25 -28.09
N GLN A 380 -2.30 -43.57 -27.45
CA GLN A 380 -2.99 -42.68 -26.51
C GLN A 380 -2.41 -42.87 -25.10
N LEU A 381 -2.25 -41.81 -24.31
CA LEU A 381 -1.71 -41.91 -22.95
C LEU A 381 -2.59 -42.79 -22.04
N SER A 382 -3.91 -42.74 -22.20
CA SER A 382 -4.86 -43.62 -21.51
C SER A 382 -4.74 -45.11 -21.83
N SER A 383 -3.86 -45.50 -22.77
CA SER A 383 -3.52 -46.91 -23.02
C SER A 383 -2.35 -47.44 -22.17
N LEU A 384 -1.64 -46.57 -21.45
CA LEU A 384 -0.50 -46.92 -20.60
C LEU A 384 -0.94 -47.14 -19.14
N GLY A 385 -0.16 -47.90 -18.36
CA GLY A 385 -0.51 -48.27 -16.99
C GLY A 385 -1.84 -49.02 -16.93
N THR A 386 -2.81 -48.52 -16.14
CA THR A 386 -4.21 -49.00 -16.20
C THR A 386 -4.87 -48.58 -17.52
N PRO A 387 -5.34 -49.51 -18.37
CA PRO A 387 -5.95 -49.15 -19.65
C PRO A 387 -7.31 -48.43 -19.48
N ASN A 388 -7.60 -47.51 -20.40
CA ASN A 388 -8.82 -46.68 -20.45
C ASN A 388 -9.00 -45.73 -19.26
N THR A 389 -7.90 -45.36 -18.59
CA THR A 389 -7.92 -44.34 -17.53
C THR A 389 -7.04 -43.17 -17.90
N ILE A 390 -7.53 -41.96 -17.64
CA ILE A 390 -6.73 -40.72 -17.78
C ILE A 390 -5.66 -40.68 -16.68
N LYS A 391 -4.57 -39.93 -16.88
CA LYS A 391 -3.43 -39.94 -15.96
C LYS A 391 -3.36 -38.69 -15.11
N PHE A 392 -3.12 -38.83 -13.81
CA PHE A 392 -2.95 -37.67 -12.94
C PHE A 392 -1.71 -36.86 -13.28
N ILE A 393 -1.85 -35.53 -13.21
CA ILE A 393 -0.72 -34.58 -13.24
C ILE A 393 -0.63 -33.75 -11.96
N LYS A 394 -1.71 -33.73 -11.16
CA LYS A 394 -1.76 -33.10 -9.85
C LYS A 394 -2.76 -33.84 -8.98
N THR A 395 -2.38 -34.10 -7.73
CA THR A 395 -3.24 -34.68 -6.70
C THR A 395 -3.72 -33.62 -5.70
N GLU A 396 -4.78 -33.93 -4.97
CA GLU A 396 -5.32 -33.08 -3.91
C GLU A 396 -4.27 -32.85 -2.82
N ASN A 397 -4.06 -31.58 -2.47
CA ASN A 397 -3.09 -31.13 -1.48
C ASN A 397 -1.66 -31.67 -1.67
N GLU A 398 -1.31 -32.08 -2.90
CA GLU A 398 -0.02 -32.71 -3.24
C GLU A 398 0.24 -34.00 -2.41
N LYS A 399 -0.83 -34.61 -1.88
CA LYS A 399 -0.80 -35.87 -1.15
C LYS A 399 -0.78 -37.05 -2.12
N SER A 400 -0.22 -38.16 -1.64
CA SER A 400 -0.22 -39.42 -2.38
C SER A 400 -1.62 -40.03 -2.36
N VAL A 401 -2.16 -40.41 -3.52
CA VAL A 401 -3.46 -41.09 -3.67
C VAL A 401 -3.34 -42.59 -3.35
N VAL A 402 -2.14 -43.18 -3.44
CA VAL A 402 -1.91 -44.61 -3.18
C VAL A 402 -0.90 -44.83 -2.04
N SER A 403 -1.29 -45.60 -1.03
CA SER A 403 -0.39 -45.99 0.05
C SER A 403 0.64 -47.02 -0.44
N GLY A 404 1.94 -46.70 -0.37
CA GLY A 404 3.03 -47.67 -0.53
C GLY A 404 3.52 -47.96 -1.96
N THR A 405 3.11 -47.18 -2.97
CA THR A 405 3.68 -47.23 -4.34
C THR A 405 4.53 -46.00 -4.65
N GLN A 406 5.42 -46.10 -5.64
CA GLN A 406 6.15 -44.94 -6.17
C GLN A 406 5.21 -44.10 -7.03
N GLU A 407 4.44 -43.22 -6.39
CA GLU A 407 3.51 -42.33 -7.10
C GLU A 407 4.25 -41.18 -7.78
N THR A 408 3.84 -40.89 -9.02
CA THR A 408 4.47 -39.89 -9.89
C THR A 408 3.72 -38.56 -9.82
N ALA A 409 2.38 -38.60 -9.87
CA ALA A 409 1.53 -37.44 -10.06
C ALA A 409 1.69 -36.31 -9.03
N ASN A 410 1.95 -36.63 -7.76
CA ASN A 410 2.14 -35.61 -6.72
C ASN A 410 3.50 -34.88 -6.81
N LYS A 411 4.37 -35.26 -7.75
CA LYS A 411 5.73 -34.73 -7.93
C LYS A 411 5.96 -34.05 -9.28
N LEU A 412 4.95 -34.02 -10.16
CA LEU A 412 5.07 -33.45 -11.52
C LEU A 412 5.04 -31.91 -11.56
N GLU A 413 4.67 -31.25 -10.46
CA GLU A 413 4.80 -29.80 -10.35
C GLU A 413 6.27 -29.36 -10.37
N LEU A 414 6.60 -28.43 -11.27
CA LEU A 414 7.94 -27.89 -11.41
C LEU A 414 8.18 -26.75 -10.41
N LYS A 415 8.46 -27.14 -9.16
CA LYS A 415 8.70 -26.24 -8.01
C LYS A 415 10.08 -25.57 -7.99
N THR A 416 10.60 -25.20 -9.16
CA THR A 416 11.92 -24.55 -9.29
C THR A 416 11.89 -23.28 -10.12
N TYR A 417 10.71 -22.85 -10.58
CA TYR A 417 10.51 -21.62 -11.34
C TYR A 417 10.25 -20.45 -10.39
N TYR A 418 10.89 -19.31 -10.62
CA TYR A 418 10.77 -18.10 -9.80
C TYR A 418 10.51 -16.91 -10.71
N ASN A 419 9.69 -15.96 -10.23
CA ASN A 419 9.39 -14.74 -10.97
C ASN A 419 10.07 -13.56 -10.29
N ILE A 420 10.89 -12.81 -11.03
CA ILE A 420 11.58 -11.61 -10.54
C ILE A 420 10.61 -10.44 -10.33
N GLY A 421 9.45 -10.45 -11.01
CA GLY A 421 8.46 -9.38 -10.96
C GLY A 421 8.63 -8.30 -12.04
N ALA A 422 9.63 -8.44 -12.91
CA ALA A 422 9.89 -7.55 -14.05
C ALA A 422 10.00 -8.33 -15.36
N GLN A 423 9.54 -7.74 -16.46
CA GLN A 423 9.62 -8.31 -17.81
C GLN A 423 10.55 -7.48 -18.69
N LYS A 424 11.04 -8.06 -19.80
CA LYS A 424 11.94 -7.40 -20.75
C LYS A 424 13.20 -6.85 -20.06
N ILE A 425 13.82 -7.71 -19.27
CA ILE A 425 15.08 -7.42 -18.57
C ILE A 425 16.20 -7.39 -19.61
N THR A 426 17.12 -6.44 -19.50
CA THR A 426 18.30 -6.39 -20.37
C THR A 426 19.11 -7.67 -20.21
N SER A 427 19.37 -8.39 -21.30
CA SER A 427 20.09 -9.66 -21.27
C SER A 427 21.49 -9.52 -20.66
N ASP A 428 21.92 -10.52 -19.91
CA ASP A 428 23.25 -10.57 -19.31
C ASP A 428 24.35 -10.56 -20.39
N ASN A 429 25.26 -9.59 -20.28
CA ASN A 429 26.38 -9.40 -21.18
C ASN A 429 27.71 -9.94 -20.63
N GLY A 430 27.69 -10.57 -19.44
CA GLY A 430 28.85 -11.15 -18.75
C GLY A 430 29.80 -10.10 -18.14
N LYS A 431 29.44 -8.82 -18.15
CA LYS A 431 30.22 -7.71 -17.56
C LYS A 431 29.60 -7.13 -16.30
N GLY A 432 28.59 -7.81 -15.74
CA GLY A 432 27.96 -7.46 -14.47
C GLY A 432 26.72 -6.56 -14.57
N ASN A 433 26.10 -6.46 -15.74
CA ASN A 433 24.78 -5.79 -15.90
C ASN A 433 23.61 -6.63 -15.35
N PHE A 434 23.84 -7.91 -15.07
CA PHE A 434 22.90 -8.81 -14.45
C PHE A 434 23.62 -9.68 -13.41
N ILE A 435 23.05 -9.81 -12.22
CA ILE A 435 23.54 -10.69 -11.15
C ILE A 435 22.35 -11.51 -10.66
N LEU A 436 22.51 -12.83 -10.62
CA LEU A 436 21.59 -13.75 -9.97
C LEU A 436 22.40 -14.68 -9.08
N GLN A 437 22.21 -14.57 -7.77
CA GLN A 437 23.00 -15.30 -6.79
C GLN A 437 22.12 -15.80 -5.64
N LEU A 438 22.20 -17.09 -5.36
CA LEU A 438 21.64 -17.67 -4.14
C LEU A 438 22.53 -17.33 -2.94
N GLN A 439 21.93 -16.88 -1.85
CA GLN A 439 22.57 -16.49 -0.60
C GLN A 439 22.01 -17.32 0.56
N ASP A 440 22.85 -17.58 1.56
CA ASP A 440 22.42 -18.17 2.82
C ASP A 440 21.72 -17.14 3.73
N ALA A 441 21.25 -17.58 4.90
CA ALA A 441 20.58 -16.71 5.88
C ALA A 441 21.45 -15.55 6.40
N ASN A 442 22.78 -15.60 6.20
CA ASN A 442 23.71 -14.53 6.59
C ASN A 442 24.05 -13.59 5.41
N GLY A 443 23.40 -13.78 4.25
CA GLY A 443 23.68 -13.03 3.02
C GLY A 443 24.96 -13.45 2.29
N GLN A 444 25.56 -14.59 2.65
CA GLN A 444 26.75 -15.11 1.98
C GLN A 444 26.39 -15.92 0.75
N ALA A 445 27.15 -15.73 -0.33
CA ALA A 445 26.96 -16.43 -1.58
C ALA A 445 27.12 -17.94 -1.45
N VAL A 446 26.14 -18.70 -1.94
CA VAL A 446 26.22 -20.16 -2.04
C VAL A 446 27.09 -20.53 -3.24
N THR A 447 28.06 -21.41 -3.01
CA THR A 447 29.09 -21.79 -4.00
C THR A 447 28.90 -23.19 -4.57
N ASP A 448 27.85 -23.91 -4.18
CA ASP A 448 27.53 -25.23 -4.71
C ASP A 448 27.24 -25.13 -6.22
N PRO A 449 28.00 -25.83 -7.10
CA PRO A 449 27.81 -25.79 -8.55
C PRO A 449 26.40 -26.12 -9.03
N LYS A 450 25.57 -26.76 -8.21
CA LYS A 450 24.16 -27.06 -8.51
C LYS A 450 23.25 -25.84 -8.50
N TYR A 451 23.67 -24.72 -7.89
CA TYR A 451 22.86 -23.52 -7.70
C TYR A 451 23.57 -22.24 -8.17
N LEU A 452 24.38 -22.34 -9.24
CA LEU A 452 25.10 -21.21 -9.81
C LEU A 452 24.47 -20.78 -11.14
N TYR A 453 24.18 -19.49 -11.28
CA TYR A 453 23.89 -18.86 -12.56
C TYR A 453 25.20 -18.52 -13.29
N PRO A 454 25.29 -18.67 -14.63
CA PRO A 454 24.27 -19.16 -15.56
C PRO A 454 24.33 -20.69 -15.82
N THR A 455 25.10 -21.46 -15.02
CA THR A 455 25.38 -22.86 -15.33
C THR A 455 24.22 -23.81 -15.03
N SER A 456 23.58 -23.65 -13.88
CA SER A 456 22.51 -24.55 -13.39
C SER A 456 21.20 -23.80 -13.08
N ILE A 457 21.24 -22.47 -13.17
CA ILE A 457 20.08 -21.59 -13.10
C ILE A 457 19.93 -20.95 -14.47
N ILE A 458 18.78 -21.14 -15.08
CA ILE A 458 18.47 -20.63 -16.42
C ILE A 458 17.51 -19.45 -16.28
N MET A 459 17.84 -18.34 -16.93
CA MET A 459 17.08 -17.10 -16.90
C MET A 459 16.41 -16.84 -18.25
N ASP A 460 15.11 -16.57 -18.25
CA ASP A 460 14.37 -16.02 -19.38
C ASP A 460 14.17 -14.50 -19.17
N PHE A 461 14.95 -13.72 -19.90
CA PHE A 461 14.99 -12.26 -19.81
C PHE A 461 13.73 -11.57 -20.34
N ASP A 462 12.96 -12.22 -21.23
CA ASP A 462 11.74 -11.63 -21.77
C ASP A 462 10.60 -11.71 -20.76
N THR A 463 10.46 -12.88 -20.11
CA THR A 463 9.38 -13.14 -19.16
C THR A 463 9.71 -12.75 -17.72
N GLY A 464 10.98 -12.61 -17.37
CA GLY A 464 11.40 -12.34 -15.99
C GLY A 464 11.46 -13.57 -15.10
N ILE A 465 11.44 -14.76 -15.70
CA ILE A 465 11.34 -16.03 -14.99
C ILE A 465 12.68 -16.74 -15.07
N PHE A 466 13.21 -17.16 -13.92
CA PHE A 466 14.33 -18.10 -13.89
C PHE A 466 13.89 -19.43 -13.30
N HIS A 467 14.61 -20.50 -13.63
CA HIS A 467 14.41 -21.79 -12.99
C HIS A 467 15.71 -22.49 -12.64
N LEU A 468 15.65 -23.28 -11.56
CA LEU A 468 16.74 -24.15 -11.12
C LEU A 468 16.63 -25.50 -11.81
N GLN A 469 17.75 -26.03 -12.31
CA GLN A 469 17.83 -27.39 -12.84
C GLN A 469 17.83 -28.46 -11.72
N ASN A 470 18.20 -28.07 -10.49
CA ASN A 470 18.23 -28.94 -9.32
C ASN A 470 17.34 -28.34 -8.24
N ARG A 471 16.57 -29.18 -7.54
CA ARG A 471 15.89 -28.73 -6.31
C ARG A 471 16.92 -28.40 -5.24
N LEU A 472 16.61 -27.38 -4.45
CA LEU A 472 17.34 -27.08 -3.22
C LEU A 472 17.21 -28.27 -2.28
N ASN A 473 18.29 -28.62 -1.58
CA ASN A 473 18.27 -29.71 -0.61
C ASN A 473 17.61 -29.28 0.70
N ASP A 474 16.30 -29.09 0.65
CA ASP A 474 15.40 -28.81 1.78
C ASP A 474 14.00 -29.35 1.46
N PRO A 475 13.62 -30.53 2.01
CA PRO A 475 12.32 -31.13 1.73
C PRO A 475 11.12 -30.25 2.17
N GLY A 476 11.29 -29.39 3.17
CA GLY A 476 10.22 -28.53 3.70
C GLY A 476 9.70 -27.53 2.67
N LEU A 477 10.56 -27.11 1.73
CA LEU A 477 10.21 -26.15 0.68
C LEU A 477 9.12 -26.68 -0.26
N TYR A 478 9.02 -27.99 -0.44
CA TYR A 478 8.23 -28.59 -1.51
C TYR A 478 6.92 -29.22 -1.03
N GLY A 479 6.48 -28.93 0.19
CA GLY A 479 5.16 -29.33 0.68
C GLY A 479 4.02 -28.43 0.20
N THR A 480 2.79 -28.79 0.58
CA THR A 480 1.56 -28.00 0.37
C THR A 480 1.64 -26.63 1.03
N THR A 481 2.38 -26.56 2.14
CA THR A 481 2.73 -25.34 2.87
C THR A 481 4.26 -25.27 2.96
N PRO A 482 4.92 -24.56 2.02
CA PRO A 482 6.37 -24.47 1.97
C PRO A 482 6.97 -23.85 3.23
N THR A 483 7.87 -24.59 3.88
CA THR A 483 8.68 -24.08 5.00
C THR A 483 10.14 -24.10 4.62
N SER A 484 10.88 -23.03 4.95
CA SER A 484 12.32 -22.97 4.71
C SER A 484 13.05 -23.23 6.02
N SER A 485 13.85 -24.30 6.07
CA SER A 485 14.71 -24.60 7.21
C SER A 485 16.02 -23.80 7.19
N LYS A 486 16.39 -23.30 6.01
CA LYS A 486 17.67 -22.62 5.76
C LYS A 486 17.54 -21.11 5.51
N ASN A 487 16.32 -20.61 5.30
CA ASN A 487 16.01 -19.21 5.02
C ASN A 487 16.92 -18.60 3.95
N MET A 488 17.08 -19.30 2.83
CA MET A 488 17.95 -18.85 1.74
C MET A 488 17.22 -17.82 0.87
N THR A 489 17.98 -16.95 0.22
CA THR A 489 17.42 -15.90 -0.64
C THR A 489 18.16 -15.81 -1.97
N PHE A 490 17.44 -15.60 -3.06
CA PHE A 490 18.00 -15.20 -4.33
C PHE A 490 18.15 -13.69 -4.34
N LYS A 491 19.39 -13.21 -4.45
CA LYS A 491 19.70 -11.82 -4.74
C LYS A 491 19.80 -11.64 -6.25
N ILE A 492 18.93 -10.79 -6.79
CA ILE A 492 18.89 -10.46 -8.21
C ILE A 492 19.19 -8.97 -8.38
N GLN A 493 20.12 -8.63 -9.28
CA GLN A 493 20.36 -7.27 -9.71
C GLN A 493 20.24 -7.23 -11.23
N TYR A 494 19.42 -6.34 -11.76
CA TYR A 494 19.21 -6.25 -13.20
C TYR A 494 18.90 -4.83 -13.64
N GLU A 495 19.05 -4.61 -14.94
CA GLU A 495 18.59 -3.41 -15.62
C GLU A 495 17.37 -3.74 -16.46
N SER A 496 16.31 -2.94 -16.38
CA SER A 496 15.14 -3.05 -17.25
C SER A 496 14.95 -1.76 -18.06
N THR A 497 14.63 -1.88 -19.35
CA THR A 497 14.34 -0.71 -20.18
C THR A 497 12.93 -0.21 -19.92
N VAL A 498 12.81 0.99 -19.34
CA VAL A 498 11.51 1.62 -19.06
C VAL A 498 11.29 2.78 -20.01
N LYS A 499 10.12 2.83 -20.67
CA LYS A 499 9.71 3.99 -21.49
C LYS A 499 9.09 5.13 -20.66
N THR A 500 8.86 4.86 -19.38
CA THR A 500 8.14 5.72 -18.45
C THR A 500 8.93 5.78 -17.15
N TYR A 501 9.22 6.98 -16.67
CA TYR A 501 9.93 7.18 -15.41
C TYR A 501 8.92 7.55 -14.35
N PHE A 502 8.89 6.81 -13.25
CA PHE A 502 8.08 7.16 -12.10
C PHE A 502 8.82 8.18 -11.24
N ILE A 503 8.28 9.38 -11.14
CA ILE A 503 8.80 10.45 -10.29
C ILE A 503 8.33 10.20 -8.86
N GLU A 504 7.06 10.46 -8.60
CA GLU A 504 6.36 10.30 -7.32
C GLU A 504 4.88 10.60 -7.56
N ALA A 505 3.96 10.01 -6.81
CA ALA A 505 2.54 10.36 -6.93
C ALA A 505 2.26 11.79 -6.40
N ASP A 506 1.12 12.35 -6.80
CA ASP A 506 0.57 13.60 -6.25
C ASP A 506 1.52 14.80 -6.37
N ILE A 507 2.09 14.97 -7.57
CA ILE A 507 2.93 16.11 -7.92
C ILE A 507 2.06 17.34 -8.10
N VAL A 508 2.44 18.46 -7.46
CA VAL A 508 1.77 19.74 -7.62
C VAL A 508 1.82 20.16 -9.09
N VAL A 509 0.64 20.40 -9.67
CA VAL A 509 0.49 20.71 -11.08
C VAL A 509 1.32 21.93 -11.45
N GLN A 510 2.11 21.78 -12.51
CA GLN A 510 3.05 22.76 -13.04
C GLN A 510 4.27 23.13 -12.18
N SER A 511 4.51 22.46 -11.07
CA SER A 511 5.69 22.69 -10.23
C SER A 511 7.00 22.17 -10.86
N GLU A 512 6.92 21.31 -11.87
CA GLU A 512 8.08 20.55 -12.32
C GLU A 512 8.99 21.31 -13.30
N THR A 513 10.30 21.17 -13.11
CA THR A 513 11.35 21.58 -14.03
C THR A 513 12.15 20.35 -14.43
N VAL A 514 12.13 20.01 -15.72
CA VAL A 514 12.83 18.83 -16.28
C VAL A 514 14.03 19.27 -17.11
N LYS A 515 15.21 18.71 -16.83
CA LYS A 515 16.43 18.92 -17.61
C LYS A 515 17.00 17.59 -18.09
N LEU A 516 17.35 17.52 -19.37
CA LEU A 516 18.08 16.40 -19.98
C LEU A 516 19.50 16.85 -20.32
N ASN A 517 20.52 16.23 -19.70
CA ASN A 517 21.93 16.59 -19.85
C ASN A 517 22.18 18.10 -19.60
N GLY A 518 21.47 18.67 -18.62
CA GLY A 518 21.50 20.09 -18.29
C GLY A 518 20.68 21.01 -19.19
N ARG A 519 20.10 20.52 -20.30
CA ARG A 519 19.17 21.28 -21.16
C ARG A 519 17.75 21.17 -20.63
N THR A 520 17.14 22.29 -20.29
CA THR A 520 15.73 22.35 -19.90
C THR A 520 14.81 21.90 -21.04
N LEU A 521 13.88 21.01 -20.72
CA LEU A 521 12.87 20.49 -21.64
C LEU A 521 11.54 21.22 -21.46
N THR A 522 10.72 21.26 -22.51
CA THR A 522 9.43 21.95 -22.52
C THR A 522 8.27 20.96 -22.40
N ARG A 523 7.37 21.18 -21.43
CA ARG A 523 6.15 20.38 -21.25
C ARG A 523 5.29 20.38 -22.52
N ASN A 524 4.66 19.25 -22.80
CA ASN A 524 3.76 19.01 -23.94
C ASN A 524 4.43 19.12 -25.33
N ASN A 525 5.74 19.32 -25.38
CA ASN A 525 6.53 19.30 -26.62
C ASN A 525 7.66 18.26 -26.54
N ASP A 526 8.41 18.26 -25.43
CA ASP A 526 9.52 17.33 -25.21
C ASP A 526 9.13 16.18 -24.26
N TYR A 527 8.23 16.42 -23.31
CA TYR A 527 7.71 15.41 -22.36
C TYR A 527 6.25 15.66 -21.98
N TYR A 528 5.62 14.63 -21.43
CA TYR A 528 4.32 14.64 -20.77
C TYR A 528 4.45 14.07 -19.36
N ILE A 529 3.76 14.66 -18.40
CA ILE A 529 3.70 14.18 -17.03
C ILE A 529 2.24 13.98 -16.64
N ASP A 530 1.94 12.83 -16.06
CA ASP A 530 0.69 12.60 -15.32
C ASP A 530 0.96 12.95 -13.85
N TYR A 531 0.33 14.02 -13.39
CA TYR A 531 0.57 14.60 -12.07
C TYR A 531 0.02 13.74 -10.93
N THR A 532 -1.10 13.05 -11.17
CA THR A 532 -1.73 12.18 -10.19
C THR A 532 -0.92 10.90 -10.05
N SER A 533 -0.58 10.26 -11.18
CA SER A 533 0.14 8.98 -11.13
C SER A 533 1.66 9.13 -11.04
N GLY A 534 2.21 10.33 -11.21
CA GLY A 534 3.64 10.59 -11.06
C GLY A 534 4.53 10.14 -12.21
N PHE A 535 3.95 9.63 -13.31
CA PHE A 535 4.71 9.13 -14.44
C PHE A 535 5.05 10.26 -15.43
N ILE A 536 6.32 10.35 -15.81
CA ILE A 536 6.80 11.18 -16.91
C ILE A 536 7.15 10.32 -18.12
N THR A 537 6.67 10.74 -19.29
CA THR A 537 6.90 10.12 -20.60
C THR A 537 7.56 11.13 -21.53
N PHE A 538 8.67 10.76 -22.17
CA PHE A 538 9.38 11.61 -23.12
C PHE A 538 8.93 11.33 -24.55
N TYR A 539 8.56 12.38 -25.30
CA TYR A 539 8.10 12.23 -26.69
C TYR A 539 9.24 11.86 -27.64
N LYS A 540 10.47 12.26 -27.31
CA LYS A 540 11.70 11.93 -28.06
C LYS A 540 12.58 11.00 -27.25
N GLY A 541 12.06 9.82 -26.90
CA GLY A 541 12.77 8.82 -26.11
C GLY A 541 14.12 8.39 -26.70
N ASP A 542 14.29 8.48 -28.02
CA ASP A 542 15.54 8.13 -28.72
C ASP A 542 16.72 9.08 -28.39
N GLU A 543 16.46 10.28 -27.84
CA GLU A 543 17.51 11.19 -27.37
C GLU A 543 18.05 10.80 -25.98
N ILE A 544 17.37 9.87 -25.29
CA ILE A 544 17.76 9.38 -23.97
C ILE A 544 18.59 8.11 -24.16
N THR A 545 19.91 8.26 -24.01
CA THR A 545 20.88 7.16 -24.06
C THR A 545 21.19 6.66 -22.66
N GLU A 546 21.88 5.52 -22.55
CA GLU A 546 22.38 4.95 -21.28
C GLU A 546 23.19 5.95 -20.43
N ASN A 547 23.81 6.95 -21.06
CA ASN A 547 24.62 7.97 -20.38
C ASN A 547 23.87 9.29 -20.11
N SER A 548 22.60 9.39 -20.52
CA SER A 548 21.84 10.64 -20.36
C SER A 548 21.42 10.84 -18.90
N THR A 549 21.56 12.06 -18.39
CA THR A 549 21.09 12.45 -17.04
C THR A 549 19.82 13.27 -17.15
N ILE A 550 18.77 12.86 -16.43
CA ILE A 550 17.48 13.54 -16.37
C ILE A 550 17.29 14.07 -14.96
N ASP A 551 17.38 15.38 -14.79
CA ASP A 551 17.11 16.05 -13.52
C ASP A 551 15.68 16.59 -13.51
N ILE A 552 14.89 16.17 -12.52
CA ILE A 552 13.53 16.64 -12.33
C ILE A 552 13.41 17.25 -10.94
N THR A 553 13.13 18.55 -10.89
CA THR A 553 12.73 19.24 -9.65
C THR A 553 11.21 19.41 -9.70
N TYR A 554 10.51 19.13 -8.61
CA TYR A 554 9.05 19.18 -8.54
C TYR A 554 8.59 19.39 -7.09
N ASP A 555 7.36 19.84 -6.88
CA ASP A 555 6.74 19.91 -5.55
C ASP A 555 5.72 18.76 -5.40
N THR A 556 5.64 18.11 -4.24
CA THR A 556 4.58 17.11 -3.95
C THR A 556 3.61 17.62 -2.90
N ALA A 557 2.34 17.28 -3.07
CA ALA A 557 1.30 17.47 -2.06
C ALA A 557 1.44 16.46 -0.92
N ASP A 558 1.96 15.26 -1.23
CA ASP A 558 1.91 14.12 -0.32
C ASP A 558 3.21 13.88 0.47
N GLY A 559 2.99 13.59 1.76
CA GLY A 559 4.01 13.24 2.75
C GLY A 559 4.04 14.21 3.92
N SER A 560 3.04 14.08 4.81
CA SER A 560 2.60 15.05 5.83
C SER A 560 2.21 16.41 5.23
N ASN A 561 1.15 17.03 5.75
CA ASN A 561 0.83 18.42 5.42
C ASN A 561 2.05 19.28 5.81
N SER A 562 3.01 19.40 4.88
CA SER A 562 4.16 20.27 4.91
C SER A 562 3.62 21.67 4.63
N ASN A 563 2.78 22.11 5.55
CA ASN A 563 2.20 23.41 5.73
C ASN A 563 3.30 24.37 6.22
N ASN A 564 4.49 24.27 5.61
CA ASN A 564 5.65 25.03 6.01
C ASN A 564 5.32 26.50 5.81
N THR A 565 5.47 27.23 6.89
CA THR A 565 5.25 28.65 6.88
C THR A 565 6.51 29.30 6.35
N VAL A 566 6.37 30.06 5.26
CA VAL A 566 7.42 30.86 4.65
C VAL A 566 7.13 32.32 4.95
N MET A 567 8.05 32.96 5.66
CA MET A 567 7.96 34.37 6.03
C MET A 567 9.29 35.06 5.76
N GLY A 568 9.22 36.30 5.30
CA GLY A 568 10.43 37.10 5.21
C GLY A 568 10.26 38.36 4.40
N GLY A 569 11.38 38.93 4.02
CA GLY A 569 11.39 40.13 3.22
C GLY A 569 12.76 40.48 2.66
N ARG A 570 12.73 41.38 1.70
CA ARG A 570 13.90 41.93 1.04
C ARG A 570 13.81 43.45 0.98
N LEU A 571 14.88 44.13 1.40
CA LEU A 571 15.05 45.57 1.26
C LEU A 571 16.10 45.86 0.20
N ASP A 572 15.70 46.55 -0.87
CA ASP A 572 16.61 47.09 -1.88
C ASP A 572 16.71 48.61 -1.74
N TYR A 573 17.91 49.12 -1.52
CA TYR A 573 18.19 50.55 -1.42
C TYR A 573 19.09 51.02 -2.56
N LYS A 574 18.55 51.93 -3.38
CA LYS A 574 19.28 52.60 -4.46
C LYS A 574 20.18 53.70 -3.88
N LEU A 575 21.42 53.30 -3.57
CA LEU A 575 22.44 54.17 -2.97
C LEU A 575 22.87 55.29 -3.93
N PHE A 576 23.03 54.95 -5.22
CA PHE A 576 23.30 55.85 -6.33
C PHE A 576 22.50 55.42 -7.55
N ASP A 577 22.49 56.22 -8.63
CA ASP A 577 21.70 55.90 -9.83
C ASP A 577 21.97 54.54 -10.45
N LYS A 578 23.16 54.00 -10.19
CA LYS A 578 23.70 52.78 -10.77
C LYS A 578 24.15 51.75 -9.75
N ILE A 579 23.99 52.02 -8.44
CA ILE A 579 24.43 51.12 -7.36
C ILE A 579 23.24 50.86 -6.43
N VAL A 580 22.89 49.58 -6.27
CA VAL A 580 21.83 49.08 -5.40
C VAL A 580 22.45 48.17 -4.34
N ILE A 581 21.99 48.30 -3.10
CA ILE A 581 22.32 47.38 -2.01
C ILE A 581 21.04 46.65 -1.63
N GLY A 582 21.10 45.33 -1.57
CA GLY A 582 20.03 44.44 -1.13
C GLY A 582 20.32 43.83 0.23
N ALA A 583 19.28 43.59 1.01
CA ALA A 583 19.30 42.77 2.22
C ALA A 583 18.08 41.86 2.24
N THR A 584 18.27 40.57 2.46
CA THR A 584 17.22 39.55 2.43
C THR A 584 17.22 38.76 3.73
N ALA A 585 16.03 38.47 4.27
CA ALA A 585 15.84 37.54 5.38
C ALA A 585 14.59 36.68 5.09
N LEU A 586 14.74 35.36 5.12
CA LEU A 586 13.70 34.39 4.83
C LEU A 586 13.74 33.28 5.88
N LYS A 587 12.57 32.92 6.41
CA LYS A 587 12.37 31.79 7.31
C LYS A 587 11.34 30.85 6.70
N GLU A 588 11.66 29.57 6.66
CA GLU A 588 10.78 28.48 6.23
C GLU A 588 10.79 27.41 7.32
N GLY A 589 9.64 27.06 7.87
CA GLY A 589 9.57 26.02 8.91
C GLY A 589 8.19 25.38 9.07
N GLY A 590 8.20 24.10 9.45
CA GLY A 590 7.01 23.32 9.76
C GLY A 590 6.57 23.42 11.22
N ASN A 591 5.36 22.92 11.52
CA ASN A 591 4.87 22.85 12.89
C ASN A 591 5.59 21.74 13.67
N LYS A 592 6.01 22.02 14.91
CA LYS A 592 6.59 20.99 15.78
C LYS A 592 5.51 19.93 16.08
N PRO A 593 5.77 18.63 15.80
CA PRO A 593 4.78 17.59 16.06
C PRO A 593 4.54 17.40 17.57
N THR A 594 3.32 16.98 17.92
CA THR A 594 2.89 16.72 19.31
C THR A 594 3.32 15.33 19.81
N THR A 595 3.52 14.39 18.89
CA THR A 595 4.02 13.04 19.15
C THR A 595 5.40 12.84 18.54
N VAL A 596 6.10 11.78 18.97
CA VAL A 596 7.42 11.44 18.43
C VAL A 596 7.27 11.10 16.93
N PRO A 597 7.93 11.84 16.02
CA PRO A 597 7.84 11.56 14.60
C PRO A 597 8.66 10.30 14.24
N GLN A 598 8.25 9.61 13.18
CA GLN A 598 9.03 8.53 12.58
C GLN A 598 10.28 9.06 11.87
N VAL A 599 11.30 8.23 11.68
CA VAL A 599 12.46 8.58 10.85
C VAL A 599 12.01 8.94 9.44
N GLY A 600 12.28 10.17 9.02
CA GLY A 600 11.90 10.70 7.70
C GLY A 600 10.80 11.75 7.75
N ASP A 601 9.90 11.68 8.74
CA ASP A 601 8.72 12.53 8.86
C ASP A 601 8.81 13.53 10.02
N TYR A 602 9.94 14.25 10.11
CA TYR A 602 10.19 15.25 11.14
C TYR A 602 10.16 16.66 10.58
N ALA A 603 9.58 17.59 11.36
CA ALA A 603 9.51 19.00 11.00
C ALA A 603 10.90 19.66 11.05
N LYS A 604 11.18 20.49 10.04
CA LYS A 604 12.44 21.23 9.81
C LYS A 604 12.20 22.73 9.93
N ASP A 605 13.25 23.49 10.24
CA ASP A 605 13.25 24.96 10.25
C ASP A 605 14.54 25.48 9.58
N LEU A 606 14.39 26.43 8.66
CA LEU A 606 15.45 27.03 7.87
C LEU A 606 15.32 28.57 7.92
N LEU A 607 16.34 29.24 8.41
CA LEU A 607 16.48 30.70 8.37
C LEU A 607 17.65 31.06 7.46
N VAL A 608 17.41 31.86 6.43
CA VAL A 608 18.42 32.39 5.50
C VAL A 608 18.42 33.90 5.61
N TYR A 609 19.60 34.52 5.72
CA TYR A 609 19.75 35.95 5.59
C TYR A 609 21.01 36.29 4.80
N GLY A 610 20.98 37.40 4.07
CA GLY A 610 22.10 37.83 3.26
C GLY A 610 22.01 39.29 2.86
N ALA A 611 23.12 39.79 2.33
CA ALA A 611 23.22 41.12 1.77
C ALA A 611 23.99 41.07 0.44
N ASP A 612 23.57 41.90 -0.50
CA ASP A 612 24.17 42.01 -1.82
C ASP A 612 24.38 43.48 -2.20
N ILE A 613 25.36 43.71 -3.07
CA ILE A 613 25.57 45.00 -3.73
C ILE A 613 25.72 44.75 -5.23
N ASN A 614 25.00 45.52 -6.02
CA ASN A 614 25.03 45.44 -7.48
C ASN A 614 25.25 46.83 -8.07
N GLY A 615 26.29 46.97 -8.89
CA GLY A 615 26.59 48.15 -9.67
C GLY A 615 26.52 47.83 -11.16
N LYS A 616 25.73 48.59 -11.94
CA LYS A 616 25.61 48.43 -13.40
C LYS A 616 26.04 49.67 -14.16
N ASP A 617 26.74 49.48 -15.27
CA ASP A 617 27.19 50.51 -16.20
C ASP A 617 28.00 51.63 -15.50
N ILE A 618 28.89 51.29 -14.56
CA ILE A 618 29.71 52.29 -13.87
C ILE A 618 30.78 52.79 -14.84
N LYS A 619 30.61 54.01 -15.35
CA LYS A 619 31.54 54.64 -16.30
C LYS A 619 32.87 54.98 -15.60
N LEU A 620 33.94 54.32 -16.00
CA LEU A 620 35.32 54.61 -15.56
C LEU A 620 36.05 55.52 -16.57
N ALA A 621 35.75 55.38 -17.86
CA ALA A 621 36.21 56.25 -18.96
C ALA A 621 35.25 56.12 -20.17
N GLU A 622 35.34 57.01 -21.17
CA GLU A 622 34.58 56.88 -22.44
C GLU A 622 35.39 56.01 -23.43
N PRO A 623 35.51 54.68 -23.19
CA PRO A 623 34.40 53.75 -23.46
C PRO A 623 34.24 52.60 -22.43
N LEU A 624 34.87 52.69 -21.27
CA LEU A 624 34.92 51.64 -20.26
C LEU A 624 33.79 51.82 -19.23
N SER A 625 32.79 50.93 -19.28
CA SER A 625 31.86 50.69 -18.17
C SER A 625 32.17 49.37 -17.48
N VAL A 626 31.92 49.30 -16.18
CA VAL A 626 32.12 48.10 -15.37
C VAL A 626 30.84 47.80 -14.60
N ASP A 627 30.46 46.53 -14.62
CA ASP A 627 29.46 45.95 -13.74
C ASP A 627 30.18 45.23 -12.59
N PHE A 628 29.63 45.32 -11.39
CA PHE A 628 30.12 44.56 -10.25
C PHE A 628 28.96 44.04 -9.42
N SER A 629 29.12 42.84 -8.88
CA SER A 629 28.20 42.27 -7.90
C SER A 629 29.02 41.61 -6.80
N ALA A 630 28.57 41.75 -5.56
CA ALA A 630 29.09 41.00 -4.44
C ALA A 630 27.94 40.62 -3.51
N GLU A 631 27.98 39.43 -2.95
CA GLU A 631 26.95 38.90 -2.07
C GLU A 631 27.58 38.14 -0.91
N ALA A 632 26.96 38.22 0.26
CA ALA A 632 27.23 37.36 1.39
C ALA A 632 25.90 36.86 1.99
N ALA A 633 25.77 35.55 2.15
CA ALA A 633 24.59 34.92 2.74
C ALA A 633 24.97 33.91 3.81
N LYS A 634 24.09 33.70 4.79
CA LYS A 634 24.23 32.70 5.84
C LYS A 634 22.88 32.03 6.10
N SER A 635 22.91 30.70 6.20
CA SER A 635 21.75 29.88 6.53
C SER A 635 21.93 29.17 7.88
N ILE A 636 20.85 29.07 8.65
CA ILE A 636 20.76 28.30 9.89
C ILE A 636 19.64 27.28 9.70
N LYS A 637 19.97 25.99 9.75
CA LYS A 637 19.01 24.88 9.57
C LYS A 637 18.91 24.06 10.84
N LYS A 638 17.70 23.89 11.37
CA LYS A 638 17.37 22.90 12.40
C LYS A 638 16.71 21.71 11.71
N GLN A 639 17.38 20.56 11.72
CA GLN A 639 16.90 19.39 10.99
C GLN A 639 15.73 18.69 11.67
N ASN A 640 15.63 18.72 13.00
CA ASN A 640 14.55 18.08 13.74
C ASN A 640 14.08 19.02 14.86
N LEU A 641 12.84 19.51 14.77
CA LEU A 641 12.23 20.35 15.79
C LEU A 641 11.78 19.59 17.05
N PHE A 642 11.61 18.26 16.95
CA PHE A 642 11.28 17.39 18.08
C PHE A 642 12.51 17.02 18.91
N GLY A 643 13.68 16.89 18.26
CA GLY A 643 14.97 16.58 18.87
C GLY A 643 15.39 15.11 18.76
N TYR A 644 14.43 14.20 18.65
CA TYR A 644 14.64 12.78 18.34
C TYR A 644 13.53 12.26 17.41
N ALA A 645 13.69 11.04 16.90
CA ALA A 645 12.72 10.38 16.03
C ALA A 645 12.64 8.89 16.38
N MET A 646 11.48 8.30 16.14
CA MET A 646 11.22 6.88 16.34
C MET A 646 11.77 6.09 15.16
N ILE A 647 12.63 5.11 15.44
CA ILE A 647 13.18 4.19 14.42
C ILE A 647 12.18 3.07 14.14
N ASP A 648 11.50 2.61 15.18
CA ASP A 648 10.52 1.54 15.12
C ASP A 648 9.50 1.73 16.26
N SER A 649 8.22 1.55 15.95
CA SER A 649 7.14 1.58 16.93
C SER A 649 6.87 0.21 17.57
N MET A 650 7.43 -0.86 17.00
CA MET A 650 7.12 -2.27 17.31
C MET A 650 5.62 -2.62 17.22
N ASN A 651 4.81 -1.74 16.61
CA ASN A 651 3.36 -1.91 16.58
C ASN A 651 2.92 -2.79 15.40
N GLU A 652 3.74 -2.84 14.34
CA GLU A 652 3.46 -3.60 13.11
C GLU A 652 3.96 -5.05 13.18
N THR A 653 4.70 -5.44 14.22
CA THR A 653 5.30 -6.79 14.32
C THR A 653 4.31 -7.88 14.74
N ARG A 654 3.05 -7.54 15.04
CA ARG A 654 2.03 -8.51 15.49
C ARG A 654 1.10 -8.91 14.35
N GLU A 655 1.56 -9.84 13.52
CA GLU A 655 0.67 -10.53 12.58
C GLU A 655 -0.07 -11.68 13.28
N GLN A 656 -1.39 -11.58 13.41
CA GLN A 656 -2.22 -12.59 14.04
C GLN A 656 -3.06 -13.37 13.03
N VAL A 657 -3.17 -14.68 13.23
CA VAL A 657 -4.19 -15.53 12.59
C VAL A 657 -5.20 -15.87 13.68
N ALA A 658 -6.44 -15.43 13.53
CA ALA A 658 -7.49 -15.64 14.51
C ALA A 658 -8.45 -16.74 14.07
N GLY A 659 -8.89 -17.56 15.03
CA GLY A 659 -10.06 -18.43 14.84
C GLY A 659 -11.36 -17.62 14.81
N SER A 660 -12.43 -18.19 14.25
CA SER A 660 -13.72 -17.52 14.22
C SER A 660 -14.36 -17.42 15.60
N ARG A 661 -15.05 -16.31 15.85
CA ARG A 661 -15.91 -16.09 17.04
C ARG A 661 -17.39 -16.24 16.71
N VAL A 662 -17.70 -16.60 15.47
CA VAL A 662 -19.05 -16.81 14.95
C VAL A 662 -19.40 -18.28 15.11
N PHE A 663 -20.49 -18.57 15.81
CA PHE A 663 -20.91 -19.92 16.18
C PHE A 663 -21.11 -20.82 14.95
N ARG A 664 -21.56 -20.24 13.83
CA ARG A 664 -21.83 -20.92 12.57
C ARG A 664 -20.60 -21.50 11.88
N ASP A 665 -19.43 -20.96 12.18
CA ASP A 665 -18.18 -21.39 11.57
C ASP A 665 -17.62 -22.64 12.27
N TRP A 666 -18.14 -22.95 13.46
CA TRP A 666 -17.77 -24.13 14.24
C TRP A 666 -18.74 -25.26 13.99
N ILE A 667 -18.19 -26.47 13.81
CA ILE A 667 -18.93 -27.69 13.50
C ILE A 667 -18.57 -28.74 14.55
N ILE A 668 -19.48 -29.67 14.83
CA ILE A 668 -19.15 -30.82 15.71
C ILE A 668 -18.05 -31.66 15.07
N ALA A 669 -17.09 -32.09 15.86
CA ALA A 669 -15.92 -32.81 15.39
C ALA A 669 -15.80 -34.18 16.06
N ALA A 670 -15.03 -35.06 15.44
CA ALA A 670 -14.57 -36.28 16.09
C ALA A 670 -13.65 -35.94 17.27
N ASN A 671 -13.83 -36.64 18.39
CA ASN A 671 -12.92 -36.51 19.53
C ASN A 671 -11.52 -37.01 19.15
N PRO A 672 -10.44 -36.32 19.58
CA PRO A 672 -9.07 -36.75 19.33
C PRO A 672 -8.81 -38.18 19.81
N THR A 673 -8.15 -38.99 18.99
CA THR A 673 -7.81 -40.37 19.35
C THR A 673 -6.36 -40.73 19.06
N LYS A 674 -5.88 -41.77 19.76
CA LYS A 674 -4.54 -42.29 19.49
C LYS A 674 -4.50 -42.83 18.06
N LYS A 675 -3.38 -42.60 17.39
CA LYS A 675 -3.12 -43.10 16.04
C LYS A 675 -3.46 -44.60 15.92
N GLY A 676 -4.45 -44.91 15.07
CA GLY A 676 -4.91 -46.27 14.79
C GLY A 676 -6.14 -46.74 15.59
N GLU A 677 -6.69 -45.89 16.46
CA GLU A 677 -7.99 -46.09 17.11
C GLU A 677 -9.07 -45.29 16.35
N LEU A 678 -10.33 -45.75 16.42
CA LEU A 678 -11.46 -44.98 15.87
C LEU A 678 -11.91 -43.94 16.90
N PRO A 679 -12.30 -42.73 16.46
CA PRO A 679 -12.89 -41.72 17.32
C PRO A 679 -14.07 -42.25 18.13
N LYS A 680 -14.09 -41.90 19.42
CA LYS A 680 -15.20 -42.20 20.32
C LYS A 680 -16.19 -41.02 20.28
N PRO A 681 -17.38 -41.14 19.67
CA PRO A 681 -18.30 -40.02 19.48
C PRO A 681 -18.94 -39.57 20.79
N ALA A 682 -19.17 -38.27 20.97
CA ALA A 682 -19.93 -37.72 22.10
C ALA A 682 -21.44 -37.70 21.79
N PHE A 683 -22.26 -37.44 22.81
CA PHE A 683 -23.67 -37.10 22.58
C PHE A 683 -23.77 -35.72 21.93
N LEU A 684 -24.58 -35.55 20.88
CA LEU A 684 -24.72 -34.27 20.16
C LEU A 684 -25.14 -33.12 21.09
N ASP A 685 -26.00 -33.41 22.07
CA ASP A 685 -26.57 -32.45 23.02
C ASP A 685 -25.73 -32.29 24.31
N SER A 686 -24.48 -32.76 24.29
CA SER A 686 -23.51 -32.55 25.38
C SER A 686 -22.73 -31.24 25.25
N ILE A 687 -22.85 -30.55 24.11
CA ILE A 687 -22.24 -29.24 23.89
C ILE A 687 -23.22 -28.32 23.14
N HIS A 688 -23.21 -27.04 23.50
CA HIS A 688 -23.86 -25.97 22.78
C HIS A 688 -22.88 -24.82 22.62
N TRP A 689 -22.90 -24.15 21.47
CA TRP A 689 -22.03 -23.01 21.25
C TRP A 689 -22.76 -21.89 20.51
N ASP A 690 -22.50 -20.66 20.96
CA ASP A 690 -23.20 -19.47 20.51
C ASP A 690 -22.23 -18.28 20.44
N THR A 691 -22.69 -17.19 19.86
CA THR A 691 -21.92 -15.95 19.72
C THR A 691 -22.57 -14.82 20.48
N GLN A 692 -21.77 -14.07 21.24
CA GLN A 692 -22.29 -12.95 22.00
C GLN A 692 -21.41 -11.72 21.84
N ASP A 693 -22.02 -10.54 21.75
CA ASP A 693 -21.30 -9.27 21.82
C ASP A 693 -21.24 -8.79 23.27
N LEU A 694 -20.03 -8.76 23.83
CA LEU A 694 -19.75 -8.27 25.18
C LEU A 694 -19.02 -6.93 25.13
N PRO A 695 -19.24 -6.01 26.09
CA PRO A 695 -18.44 -4.80 26.21
C PRO A 695 -16.94 -5.12 26.30
N SER A 696 -16.11 -4.45 25.50
CA SER A 696 -14.67 -4.73 25.41
C SER A 696 -13.96 -4.55 26.76
N LEU A 697 -14.45 -3.63 27.59
CA LEU A 697 -13.93 -3.38 28.94
C LEU A 697 -14.28 -4.48 29.95
N GLU A 698 -15.33 -5.29 29.70
CA GLU A 698 -15.65 -6.46 30.52
C GLU A 698 -14.65 -7.60 30.26
N ILE A 699 -14.19 -7.72 29.02
CA ILE A 699 -13.17 -8.70 28.60
C ILE A 699 -11.78 -8.26 29.04
N ASN A 700 -11.41 -7.01 28.73
CA ASN A 700 -10.13 -6.41 29.11
C ASN A 700 -10.32 -4.99 29.66
N PRO A 701 -10.30 -4.82 31.01
CA PRO A 701 -10.45 -3.52 31.65
C PRO A 701 -9.34 -2.50 31.34
N HIS A 702 -8.21 -2.95 30.77
CA HIS A 702 -7.08 -2.10 30.39
C HIS A 702 -7.02 -1.79 28.89
N SER A 703 -8.07 -2.16 28.14
CA SER A 703 -8.18 -1.80 26.73
C SER A 703 -8.33 -0.28 26.55
N ILE A 704 -7.86 0.26 25.43
CA ILE A 704 -8.06 1.67 25.02
C ILE A 704 -9.47 1.87 24.40
N ALA A 705 -10.34 0.87 24.53
CA ALA A 705 -11.69 0.88 23.99
C ALA A 705 -12.64 1.78 24.80
N ASP A 706 -13.61 2.38 24.11
CA ASP A 706 -14.69 3.13 24.74
C ASP A 706 -15.71 2.18 25.40
N TYR A 707 -16.51 2.70 26.33
CA TYR A 707 -17.51 1.89 27.05
C TYR A 707 -18.55 1.21 26.13
N ASN A 708 -18.84 1.82 24.98
CA ASN A 708 -19.80 1.29 24.01
C ASN A 708 -19.17 0.30 23.02
N ASP A 709 -17.85 0.17 23.01
CA ASP A 709 -17.17 -0.73 22.09
C ASP A 709 -17.42 -2.16 22.54
N LYS A 710 -18.10 -2.93 21.68
CA LYS A 710 -18.34 -4.35 21.92
C LYS A 710 -17.34 -5.21 21.16
N GLN A 711 -16.99 -6.33 21.75
CA GLN A 711 -16.20 -7.38 21.15
C GLN A 711 -17.01 -8.68 21.17
N GLN A 712 -17.01 -9.35 20.02
CA GLN A 712 -17.66 -10.64 19.85
C GLN A 712 -16.87 -11.74 20.57
N VAL A 713 -17.58 -12.65 21.24
CA VAL A 713 -17.02 -13.83 21.91
C VAL A 713 -17.78 -15.10 21.50
N LEU A 714 -17.10 -16.23 21.55
CA LEU A 714 -17.70 -17.56 21.40
C LEU A 714 -18.02 -18.09 22.80
N VAL A 715 -19.30 -18.35 23.05
CA VAL A 715 -19.81 -18.97 24.29
C VAL A 715 -19.92 -20.47 24.04
N ILE A 716 -19.41 -21.28 24.97
CA ILE A 716 -19.47 -22.74 24.89
C ILE A 716 -20.04 -23.27 26.20
N ASP A 717 -21.20 -23.89 26.11
CA ASP A 717 -21.88 -24.58 27.21
C ASP A 717 -21.72 -26.09 27.04
N TYR A 718 -21.45 -26.81 28.13
CA TYR A 718 -21.20 -28.26 28.11
C TYR A 718 -22.00 -28.99 29.19
N ASP A 719 -22.40 -30.24 28.90
CA ASP A 719 -23.05 -31.16 29.84
C ASP A 719 -22.51 -32.59 29.66
N PHE A 720 -21.48 -32.91 30.45
CA PHE A 720 -20.86 -34.24 30.44
C PHE A 720 -21.66 -35.30 31.20
N THR A 721 -22.76 -34.94 31.88
CA THR A 721 -23.52 -35.91 32.70
C THR A 721 -24.15 -37.03 31.86
N LYS A 722 -24.34 -36.80 30.55
CA LYS A 722 -24.87 -37.78 29.60
C LYS A 722 -23.86 -38.87 29.23
N GLY A 723 -22.58 -38.51 29.17
CA GLY A 723 -21.49 -39.39 28.79
C GLY A 723 -20.92 -40.26 29.92
N VAL A 724 -21.22 -39.95 31.20
CA VAL A 724 -20.56 -40.57 32.37
C VAL A 724 -20.65 -42.09 32.46
N ASN A 725 -21.65 -42.71 31.83
CA ASN A 725 -21.85 -44.17 31.82
C ASN A 725 -21.28 -44.86 30.57
N PHE A 726 -20.61 -44.11 29.69
CA PHE A 726 -20.06 -44.59 28.42
C PHE A 726 -18.54 -44.43 28.40
N ASP A 727 -17.81 -45.51 28.12
CA ASP A 727 -16.35 -45.54 28.21
C ASP A 727 -15.67 -44.58 27.21
N GLY A 728 -14.93 -43.59 27.73
CA GLY A 728 -14.21 -42.56 26.98
C GLY A 728 -15.13 -41.62 26.20
N ARG A 729 -16.29 -41.27 26.78
CA ARG A 729 -17.27 -40.30 26.26
C ARG A 729 -17.44 -39.07 27.16
N ASP A 730 -16.38 -38.75 27.89
CA ASP A 730 -16.21 -37.58 28.76
C ASP A 730 -15.56 -36.38 28.04
N GLU A 731 -15.49 -36.44 26.71
CA GLU A 731 -14.96 -35.40 25.84
C GLU A 731 -15.94 -35.12 24.71
N VAL A 732 -16.02 -33.86 24.29
CA VAL A 732 -16.79 -33.40 23.14
C VAL A 732 -15.99 -32.33 22.41
N SER A 733 -16.00 -32.39 21.09
CA SER A 733 -15.13 -31.57 20.25
C SER A 733 -15.93 -30.76 19.25
N ILE A 734 -15.53 -29.50 19.08
CA ILE A 734 -15.94 -28.65 17.96
C ILE A 734 -14.68 -28.23 17.20
N VAL A 735 -14.81 -28.04 15.90
CA VAL A 735 -13.71 -27.68 15.02
C VAL A 735 -14.05 -26.45 14.19
N TYR A 736 -13.05 -25.60 13.99
CA TYR A 736 -13.05 -24.54 13.01
C TYR A 736 -11.91 -24.79 12.01
N PRO A 737 -12.20 -24.99 10.71
CA PRO A 737 -11.17 -25.21 9.71
C PRO A 737 -10.41 -23.90 9.43
N LEU A 738 -9.22 -23.75 10.03
CA LEU A 738 -8.34 -22.58 9.81
C LEU A 738 -7.89 -22.44 8.35
N SER A 739 -7.75 -23.55 7.64
CA SER A 739 -7.46 -23.63 6.21
C SER A 739 -7.83 -25.00 5.68
N THR A 740 -8.52 -25.04 4.53
CA THR A 740 -8.82 -26.29 3.81
C THR A 740 -7.60 -26.89 3.11
N SER A 741 -6.53 -26.11 2.95
CA SER A 741 -5.29 -26.51 2.24
C SER A 741 -4.04 -26.54 3.12
N GLY A 742 -4.21 -26.25 4.42
CA GLY A 742 -3.11 -26.03 5.36
C GLY A 742 -2.69 -24.55 5.43
N LEU A 743 -2.12 -24.16 6.57
CA LEU A 743 -1.67 -22.80 6.85
C LEU A 743 -0.26 -22.84 7.43
N ASP A 744 0.64 -21.97 6.95
CA ASP A 744 1.98 -21.84 7.53
C ASP A 744 1.91 -20.98 8.79
N LEU A 745 2.13 -21.62 9.94
CA LEU A 745 2.22 -20.94 11.23
C LEU A 745 3.66 -20.97 11.77
N SER A 746 4.67 -21.36 10.98
CA SER A 746 6.06 -21.52 11.44
C SER A 746 6.71 -20.22 11.91
N THR A 747 6.23 -19.07 11.43
CA THR A 747 6.66 -17.74 11.86
C THR A 747 5.92 -17.24 13.11
N LYS A 748 4.87 -17.93 13.55
CA LYS A 748 4.09 -17.55 14.74
C LYS A 748 4.77 -18.14 15.98
N THR A 749 4.93 -17.31 17.00
CA THR A 749 5.70 -17.65 18.21
C THR A 749 4.84 -17.91 19.44
N SER A 750 3.56 -17.53 19.41
CA SER A 750 2.63 -17.73 20.52
C SER A 750 1.24 -18.12 20.02
N PHE A 751 0.56 -18.95 20.82
CA PHE A 751 -0.89 -19.13 20.77
C PHE A 751 -1.49 -18.34 21.92
N GLU A 752 -2.43 -17.44 21.61
CA GLU A 752 -3.07 -16.60 22.61
C GLU A 752 -4.57 -16.88 22.65
N LEU A 753 -5.06 -17.15 23.85
CA LEU A 753 -6.46 -17.37 24.14
C LEU A 753 -6.84 -16.57 25.38
N THR A 754 -7.90 -15.79 25.27
CA THR A 754 -8.56 -15.18 26.42
C THR A 754 -9.87 -15.92 26.65
N MET A 755 -10.01 -16.56 27.82
CA MET A 755 -11.21 -17.30 28.18
C MET A 755 -11.68 -16.89 29.57
N LEU A 756 -13.00 -16.85 29.74
CA LEU A 756 -13.67 -16.81 31.03
C LEU A 756 -14.21 -18.22 31.30
N GLY A 757 -13.87 -18.80 32.44
CA GLY A 757 -14.27 -20.17 32.79
C GLY A 757 -14.59 -20.33 34.28
N GLU A 758 -15.10 -21.50 34.64
CA GLU A 758 -15.50 -21.81 36.02
C GLU A 758 -14.33 -22.37 36.85
N THR A 759 -14.35 -22.11 38.16
CA THR A 759 -13.39 -22.72 39.08
C THR A 759 -13.69 -24.21 39.23
N GLY A 760 -12.78 -25.07 38.77
CA GLY A 760 -12.99 -26.53 38.76
C GLY A 760 -13.78 -27.04 37.54
N GLY A 761 -13.84 -26.25 36.47
CA GLY A 761 -14.42 -26.66 35.19
C GLY A 761 -13.64 -27.80 34.48
N PRO A 762 -14.12 -28.25 33.32
CA PRO A 762 -13.54 -29.36 32.58
C PRO A 762 -12.15 -29.01 32.03
N GLN A 763 -11.38 -30.05 31.72
CA GLN A 763 -10.15 -29.86 30.96
C GLN A 763 -10.50 -29.44 29.53
N VAL A 764 -9.90 -28.35 29.06
CA VAL A 764 -10.03 -27.88 27.68
C VAL A 764 -8.78 -28.28 26.90
N ASN A 765 -8.96 -29.07 25.85
CA ASN A 765 -7.90 -29.50 24.95
C ASN A 765 -7.95 -28.70 23.65
N PHE A 766 -6.78 -28.28 23.15
CA PHE A 766 -6.65 -27.61 21.86
C PHE A 766 -5.83 -28.49 20.92
N ALA A 767 -6.48 -29.05 19.91
CA ALA A 767 -5.82 -29.87 18.91
C ALA A 767 -5.62 -29.08 17.61
N PHE A 768 -4.40 -29.08 17.09
CA PHE A 768 -4.06 -28.51 15.78
C PHE A 768 -3.62 -29.63 14.84
N GLY A 769 -4.16 -29.64 13.62
CA GLY A 769 -3.82 -30.63 12.60
C GLY A 769 -5.02 -31.04 11.77
N ASN A 770 -4.96 -32.24 11.20
CA ASN A 770 -6.07 -32.82 10.46
C ASN A 770 -7.01 -33.52 11.44
N ILE A 771 -8.22 -33.01 11.55
CA ILE A 771 -9.27 -33.56 12.40
C ILE A 771 -10.09 -34.58 11.60
N SER A 772 -10.47 -35.69 12.24
CA SER A 772 -11.29 -36.72 11.61
C SER A 772 -12.71 -36.21 11.36
N GLU A 773 -13.25 -36.55 10.21
CA GLU A 773 -14.63 -36.23 9.84
C GLU A 773 -15.64 -37.22 10.43
N TYR A 774 -15.19 -38.34 11.03
CA TYR A 774 -16.06 -39.31 11.70
C TYR A 774 -16.60 -38.84 13.06
N SER A 775 -17.36 -37.74 13.08
CA SER A 775 -17.86 -37.09 14.31
C SER A 775 -18.80 -37.99 15.15
N ASP A 776 -19.58 -38.86 14.52
CA ASP A 776 -20.53 -39.77 15.17
C ASP A 776 -20.13 -41.26 15.05
N ASN A 777 -18.96 -41.55 14.48
CA ASN A 777 -18.42 -42.89 14.23
C ASN A 777 -19.43 -43.86 13.55
N SER A 778 -20.34 -43.31 12.74
CA SER A 778 -21.27 -44.07 11.92
C SER A 778 -20.80 -44.12 10.46
N THR A 779 -21.36 -45.04 9.67
CA THR A 779 -21.09 -45.07 8.23
C THR A 779 -21.67 -43.83 7.57
N GLY A 780 -21.02 -43.34 6.52
CA GLY A 780 -21.55 -42.26 5.69
C GLY A 780 -22.85 -42.59 4.99
N MET A 781 -23.24 -41.69 4.11
CA MET A 781 -24.48 -41.80 3.37
C MET A 781 -24.23 -41.96 1.87
N ASP A 782 -25.20 -42.54 1.19
CA ASP A 782 -25.22 -42.58 -0.27
C ASP A 782 -25.96 -41.34 -0.78
N THR A 783 -25.29 -40.59 -1.66
CA THR A 783 -25.85 -39.41 -2.33
C THR A 783 -25.85 -39.63 -3.84
N GLN A 784 -26.39 -38.69 -4.61
CA GLN A 784 -26.23 -38.73 -6.08
C GLN A 784 -24.79 -38.52 -6.54
N CYS A 785 -23.89 -38.10 -5.64
CA CYS A 785 -22.47 -37.92 -5.94
C CYS A 785 -21.61 -39.14 -5.66
N GLY A 786 -22.01 -40.02 -4.75
CA GLY A 786 -21.16 -41.11 -4.33
C GLY A 786 -21.81 -42.02 -3.30
N VAL A 787 -21.17 -43.16 -3.09
CA VAL A 787 -21.55 -44.17 -2.09
C VAL A 787 -20.61 -44.03 -0.90
N GLY A 788 -21.16 -43.99 0.31
CA GLY A 788 -20.39 -43.84 1.55
C GLY A 788 -19.63 -42.50 1.68
N VAL A 789 -20.23 -41.40 1.21
CA VAL A 789 -19.66 -40.04 1.37
C VAL A 789 -19.94 -39.48 2.77
N PRO A 790 -19.21 -38.43 3.23
CA PRO A 790 -19.55 -37.72 4.45
C PRO A 790 -21.01 -37.28 4.47
N LYS A 791 -21.62 -37.31 5.66
CA LYS A 791 -23.04 -36.96 5.82
C LYS A 791 -23.27 -35.50 5.43
N THR A 792 -24.30 -35.26 4.64
CA THR A 792 -24.65 -33.94 4.12
C THR A 792 -26.15 -33.86 3.85
N GLU A 793 -26.70 -32.66 3.93
CA GLU A 793 -28.07 -32.39 3.49
C GLU A 793 -28.20 -32.25 1.97
N ASP A 794 -27.09 -31.99 1.25
CA ASP A 794 -27.10 -31.86 -0.20
C ASP A 794 -27.06 -33.22 -0.90
N ILE A 795 -28.13 -33.99 -0.75
CA ILE A 795 -28.26 -35.37 -1.27
C ILE A 795 -28.14 -35.42 -2.80
N TYR A 796 -28.47 -34.32 -3.49
CA TYR A 796 -28.48 -34.24 -4.96
C TYR A 796 -27.30 -33.46 -5.55
N CYS A 797 -26.38 -32.96 -4.72
CA CYS A 797 -25.17 -32.27 -5.13
C CYS A 797 -25.42 -31.05 -6.02
N ARG A 798 -26.39 -30.24 -5.62
CA ARG A 798 -26.77 -29.03 -6.36
C ARG A 798 -26.10 -27.78 -5.80
N ASN A 799 -25.36 -27.89 -4.69
CA ASN A 799 -24.89 -26.77 -3.88
C ASN A 799 -26.03 -25.80 -3.52
N SER A 800 -27.24 -26.36 -3.37
CA SER A 800 -28.48 -25.63 -3.06
C SER A 800 -29.46 -26.58 -2.39
N LEU A 801 -30.15 -26.14 -1.34
CA LEU A 801 -31.14 -26.94 -0.64
C LEU A 801 -32.57 -26.56 -1.00
N ALA A 802 -33.43 -27.55 -1.20
CA ALA A 802 -34.87 -27.34 -1.12
C ALA A 802 -35.33 -27.35 0.35
N PRO A 803 -36.45 -26.69 0.71
CA PRO A 803 -36.91 -26.59 2.10
C PRO A 803 -37.18 -27.91 2.82
N ASN A 804 -37.31 -29.01 2.08
CA ASN A 804 -37.49 -30.36 2.63
C ASN A 804 -36.17 -31.13 2.83
N GLU A 805 -35.06 -30.57 2.36
CA GLU A 805 -33.69 -31.13 2.47
C GLU A 805 -32.93 -30.46 3.62
N ASP A 806 -33.25 -29.20 3.90
CA ASP A 806 -32.71 -28.30 4.92
C ASP A 806 -33.34 -28.57 6.29
N ILE A 807 -32.95 -29.68 6.92
CA ILE A 807 -33.55 -30.23 8.15
C ILE A 807 -32.55 -30.92 9.11
N GLY A 808 -31.25 -30.79 8.86
CA GLY A 808 -30.12 -31.50 9.44
C GLY A 808 -29.85 -32.87 8.80
N TRP A 809 -28.56 -33.25 8.72
CA TRP A 809 -28.16 -34.64 8.50
C TRP A 809 -28.36 -35.49 9.77
N LEU A 810 -28.31 -36.82 9.68
CA LEU A 810 -28.63 -37.72 10.79
C LEU A 810 -27.38 -38.04 11.64
N PHE A 811 -27.31 -37.55 12.87
CA PHE A 811 -26.23 -37.81 13.83
C PHE A 811 -26.59 -39.00 14.71
N THR A 812 -25.67 -39.96 14.87
CA THR A 812 -25.87 -41.15 15.72
C THR A 812 -25.17 -40.98 17.07
N ASP A 813 -25.92 -40.93 18.16
CA ASP A 813 -25.39 -40.84 19.52
C ASP A 813 -24.78 -42.17 20.01
N PRO A 814 -23.97 -42.15 21.09
CA PRO A 814 -23.29 -43.34 21.60
C PRO A 814 -24.19 -44.51 22.04
N ASP A 815 -25.44 -44.24 22.39
CA ASP A 815 -26.45 -45.25 22.75
C ASP A 815 -27.25 -45.76 21.54
N GLY A 816 -26.97 -45.24 20.35
CA GLY A 816 -27.61 -45.57 19.09
C GLY A 816 -28.86 -44.75 18.77
N THR A 817 -29.21 -43.73 19.57
CA THR A 817 -30.27 -42.79 19.17
C THR A 817 -29.82 -41.91 18.01
N GLU A 818 -30.75 -41.57 17.13
CA GLU A 818 -30.44 -40.73 15.98
C GLU A 818 -31.15 -39.39 16.09
N HIS A 819 -30.40 -38.31 15.89
CA HIS A 819 -30.85 -36.92 15.98
C HIS A 819 -30.61 -36.21 14.66
N ARG A 820 -31.48 -35.26 14.31
CA ARG A 820 -31.18 -34.33 13.21
C ARG A 820 -30.15 -33.33 13.70
N TYR A 821 -29.05 -33.20 12.97
CA TYR A 821 -27.99 -32.26 13.24
C TYR A 821 -28.54 -30.84 13.16
N ASN A 822 -28.72 -30.23 14.33
CA ASN A 822 -29.23 -28.88 14.47
C ASN A 822 -28.72 -28.29 15.80
N PRO A 823 -27.42 -28.02 15.91
CA PRO A 823 -26.81 -27.59 17.18
C PRO A 823 -27.31 -26.20 17.63
N PHE A 824 -27.86 -25.40 16.71
CA PHE A 824 -28.15 -23.98 16.92
C PHE A 824 -29.60 -23.67 17.28
N VAL A 825 -30.50 -24.66 17.25
CA VAL A 825 -31.92 -24.43 17.57
C VAL A 825 -32.16 -23.99 19.00
N ASN A 826 -31.27 -24.38 19.91
CA ASN A 826 -31.35 -24.07 21.34
C ASN A 826 -30.37 -22.97 21.76
N ASN A 827 -29.74 -22.27 20.81
CA ASN A 827 -28.87 -21.14 21.12
C ASN A 827 -29.65 -20.05 21.85
N VAL A 828 -29.07 -19.54 22.94
CA VAL A 828 -29.73 -18.57 23.83
C VAL A 828 -29.74 -17.18 23.21
N TYR A 829 -28.65 -16.79 22.56
CA TYR A 829 -28.46 -15.47 21.97
C TYR A 829 -28.81 -15.46 20.48
N ASN A 830 -28.47 -16.52 19.74
CA ASN A 830 -28.76 -16.64 18.31
C ASN A 830 -29.48 -17.94 17.95
N PRO A 831 -30.75 -18.14 18.36
CA PRO A 831 -31.51 -19.33 17.99
C PRO A 831 -31.72 -19.41 16.47
N GLU A 832 -31.44 -20.58 15.89
CA GLU A 832 -31.61 -20.83 14.46
C GLU A 832 -32.56 -22.00 14.21
N SER A 833 -33.69 -21.73 13.56
CA SER A 833 -34.64 -22.76 13.15
C SER A 833 -34.23 -23.38 11.81
N GLN A 834 -34.54 -24.66 11.62
CA GLN A 834 -34.52 -25.30 10.29
C GLN A 834 -35.86 -25.03 9.57
N PRO A 835 -35.89 -24.76 8.25
CA PRO A 835 -34.76 -24.67 7.32
C PRO A 835 -33.93 -23.39 7.52
N ASN A 836 -32.61 -23.51 7.52
CA ASN A 836 -31.67 -22.42 7.80
C ASN A 836 -30.99 -21.84 6.53
N GLY A 837 -31.19 -22.48 5.38
CA GLY A 837 -30.67 -22.10 4.07
C GLY A 837 -29.19 -22.42 3.86
N ARG A 838 -28.55 -23.15 4.76
CA ARG A 838 -27.14 -23.54 4.74
C ARG A 838 -27.02 -25.04 4.57
N ILE A 839 -26.01 -25.47 3.84
CA ILE A 839 -25.68 -26.90 3.73
C ILE A 839 -24.92 -27.31 4.99
N ASP A 840 -25.59 -28.05 5.86
CA ASP A 840 -24.94 -28.72 6.98
C ASP A 840 -24.28 -30.00 6.49
N THR A 841 -22.98 -30.14 6.74
CA THR A 841 -22.20 -31.30 6.32
C THR A 841 -21.13 -31.68 7.34
N GLN A 842 -20.83 -32.97 7.37
CA GLN A 842 -19.73 -33.59 8.08
C GLN A 842 -18.39 -33.45 7.32
N ASP A 843 -18.44 -33.06 6.04
CA ASP A 843 -17.28 -32.79 5.18
C ASP A 843 -16.61 -31.46 5.58
N LEU A 844 -15.55 -31.54 6.36
CA LEU A 844 -14.88 -30.37 6.95
C LEU A 844 -14.04 -29.60 5.94
N ASN A 845 -13.57 -30.26 4.88
CA ASN A 845 -12.69 -29.66 3.88
C ASN A 845 -13.34 -29.51 2.49
N GLY A 846 -14.53 -30.09 2.28
CA GLY A 846 -15.31 -30.01 1.04
C GLY A 846 -14.86 -30.97 -0.05
N ASN A 847 -14.10 -32.02 0.26
CA ASN A 847 -13.55 -32.95 -0.74
C ASN A 847 -14.48 -34.15 -1.03
N GLY A 848 -15.60 -34.27 -0.33
CA GLY A 848 -16.60 -35.32 -0.48
C GLY A 848 -16.15 -36.70 -0.02
N LYS A 849 -15.09 -36.82 0.80
CA LYS A 849 -14.53 -38.08 1.27
C LYS A 849 -14.15 -38.00 2.75
N TYR A 850 -14.42 -39.07 3.48
CA TYR A 850 -13.99 -39.17 4.87
C TYR A 850 -12.48 -39.10 5.04
N ASP A 851 -12.03 -38.04 5.69
CA ASP A 851 -10.66 -37.94 6.18
C ASP A 851 -10.50 -38.55 7.58
N THR A 852 -9.51 -39.42 7.72
CA THR A 852 -9.11 -39.97 9.02
C THR A 852 -8.15 -39.04 9.75
N GLU A 853 -8.21 -39.07 11.08
CA GLU A 853 -7.33 -38.30 11.96
C GLU A 853 -5.85 -38.55 11.67
N SER A 854 -5.07 -37.47 11.59
CA SER A 854 -3.61 -37.53 11.61
C SER A 854 -3.08 -36.43 12.53
N ILE A 855 -3.34 -36.57 13.83
CA ILE A 855 -2.67 -35.73 14.82
C ILE A 855 -1.19 -36.15 14.92
N PRO A 856 -0.23 -35.22 14.79
CA PRO A 856 1.17 -35.50 15.03
C PRO A 856 1.36 -36.07 16.45
N SER A 857 2.20 -37.09 16.61
CA SER A 857 2.45 -37.73 17.92
C SER A 857 3.12 -36.82 18.97
N GLN A 858 3.30 -35.53 18.65
CA GLN A 858 3.92 -34.51 19.51
C GLN A 858 3.04 -33.26 19.70
N GLY A 859 1.74 -33.37 19.42
CA GLY A 859 0.73 -32.37 19.81
C GLY A 859 0.32 -32.56 21.26
#